data_AF-A0AAW3P7T3-F1
#
_entry.id   AF-A0AAW3P7T3-F1
#
_cell.length_a   1.000
_cell.length_b   1.000
_cell.length_c   1.000
_cell.angle_alpha   90.00
_cell.angle_beta   90.00
_cell.angle_gamma   90.00
#
_symmetry.space_group_name_H-M   'P 1'
#
loop_
_entity.id
_entity.type
_entity.pdbx_description
1 polymer ?
#
loop_
_entity_poly.entity_id
_entity_poly.type
_entity_poly.pdbx_seq_one_letter_code
_entity_poly.pdbx_strand_id
1 'polypeptide(L)'
;METIYPAGPRDVPAELTRPTASYRRNAWLAVVGLVLFILLYLALTAWFAFLAATGALRLALDGESAGLPEWLACGGSLFLAVFLAKALFFVRKDNRADRLELTRAQQPRLFAFLDRIADEAAAPRPHKVFVSARVNAAVFYDLSLLNLIRPSHKHLEIGLALVNMLNLSEFKAVCAHEFGHFAQRSMALGRWVYTAQQIAVHIVAQRDLLDRFLHRLSNLDVRISWIGWLLSLAVWALRSIIDTAFRLVVLAQRALSREMEMQADLVAVSVSGSDAIVHALHRLQIADDAWDRTLGFLRSEVGNARPPCDAFVIHQAFADRLGRIYNDPAYGRRPQVPVDGAATFRVFDREIAQPPRMWATHPQNHEREENAKRTYLAAPTDERSAWVLFDDARNLRERVTAMLIGDTGYATVDPDVSVRQLDEHFTQEHLRPEYRGIYMSFPAARHTRSPQSLTEPVTLAGPLEFDALYPAAISHDLDRLRKLDREHALLRSLHDGHYQTSDGIIRHRGKVLRRAELPDAIDAVDAERGAVRRGLQAVLKAVRSAHLAAADTVSPAWRAYLEGLLSIVHYAEHAEANVRDAHAHLLLRQHRAAAGGSITENGVGHIIRAAEQLQRVLVQVFRNAADVRPGAPVLAALHVDTWPDALGRFALDDPVRSNIDGWLRAGSGWVQHVAGHLSALRRATLDELLRAEAVVAAAHADSCAPAMDAPHPAPSVPSAYDTLVVGTERMLHVDKPTFRERFSTANGVLPGLARAAVALGIVGSAIVFGWTQGRVTVSVYNGLARSVSTTVDGQRVVLQPGASVNVIVHGGRDIRIVSTALDGEPIESFDAPLGYRHARFVYTVAGAAPLHLWTAVYGATSAPPPQWLAPRRWQAASAEYVFAHPPASIRTKDAGATRTVLDAGNVAAPETLVRYAGDRAAAVAMVLSHVRYDTSDSPYLPDWLDLARAMPGFDQALAARLAHFPADASKMRVKQTTTAGLTGKGVMTEDERAK
;
A
#
# COMPACT_ATOMS: atom_id res chain seq x y z
N MET A 1 54.16 -1.12 9.98
CA MET A 1 52.79 -1.47 9.55
C MET A 1 52.38 -0.44 8.50
N GLU A 2 52.21 -0.85 7.25
CA GLU A 2 51.66 0.06 6.23
C GLU A 2 50.28 0.54 6.67
N THR A 3 50.09 1.85 6.73
CA THR A 3 48.78 2.43 7.06
C THR A 3 47.83 2.19 5.87
N ILE A 4 46.98 1.18 5.99
CA ILE A 4 45.93 0.83 5.02
C ILE A 4 44.75 1.84 5.07
N TYR A 5 44.73 2.72 6.08
CA TYR A 5 43.67 3.71 6.26
C TYR A 5 43.95 5.02 5.50
N PRO A 6 43.10 5.43 4.54
CA PRO A 6 43.27 6.70 3.82
C PRO A 6 43.20 7.91 4.75
N ALA A 7 44.06 8.91 4.53
CA ALA A 7 44.04 10.14 5.30
C ALA A 7 42.74 10.94 5.05
N GLY A 8 42.20 11.54 6.10
CA GLY A 8 41.03 12.42 6.01
C GLY A 8 41.38 13.88 5.69
N PRO A 9 40.36 14.75 5.53
CA PRO A 9 40.56 16.17 5.35
C PRO A 9 41.16 16.84 6.60
N ARG A 10 41.86 17.96 6.41
CA ARG A 10 42.37 18.80 7.50
C ARG A 10 41.34 19.87 7.87
N ASP A 11 41.33 20.31 9.13
CA ASP A 11 40.54 21.45 9.63
C ASP A 11 39.01 21.36 9.41
N VAL A 12 38.42 20.21 9.77
CA VAL A 12 36.97 19.97 9.65
C VAL A 12 36.19 20.89 10.61
N PRO A 13 35.24 21.72 10.12
CA PRO A 13 34.41 22.56 10.98
C PRO A 13 33.52 21.73 11.91
N ALA A 14 33.54 22.03 13.23
CA ALA A 14 32.75 21.31 14.24
C ALA A 14 31.22 21.42 14.02
N GLU A 15 30.77 22.38 13.21
CA GLU A 15 29.35 22.58 12.90
C GLU A 15 28.88 21.85 11.64
N LEU A 16 29.80 21.30 10.84
CA LEU A 16 29.50 20.69 9.54
C LEU A 16 28.46 19.57 9.64
N THR A 17 28.56 18.75 10.70
CA THR A 17 27.70 17.58 10.94
C THR A 17 26.57 17.87 11.93
N ARG A 18 26.23 19.14 12.21
CA ARG A 18 25.07 19.48 13.06
C ARG A 18 23.76 19.38 12.26
N PRO A 19 22.69 18.78 12.82
CA PRO A 19 21.41 18.66 12.12
C PRO A 19 20.76 20.02 11.85
N THR A 20 20.27 20.22 10.62
CA THR A 20 19.57 21.45 10.20
C THR A 20 18.23 21.64 10.90
N ALA A 21 17.68 22.86 10.86
CA ALA A 21 16.32 23.12 11.37
C ALA A 21 15.24 22.35 10.59
N SER A 22 15.43 22.18 9.28
CA SER A 22 14.56 21.37 8.41
C SER A 22 14.53 19.91 8.85
N TYR A 23 15.71 19.33 9.10
CA TYR A 23 15.85 17.97 9.65
C TYR A 23 15.04 17.80 10.95
N ARG A 24 15.18 18.72 11.91
CA ARG A 24 14.48 18.63 13.22
C ARG A 24 12.96 18.71 13.05
N ARG A 25 12.47 19.61 12.19
CA ARG A 25 11.04 19.76 11.91
C ARG A 25 10.47 18.50 11.26
N ASN A 26 11.12 17.99 10.21
CA ASN A 26 10.64 16.81 9.48
C ASN A 26 10.71 15.56 10.36
N ALA A 27 11.73 15.44 11.23
CA ALA A 27 11.82 14.38 12.22
C ALA A 27 10.64 14.42 13.20
N TRP A 28 10.31 15.61 13.72
CA TRP A 28 9.18 15.76 14.64
C TRP A 28 7.83 15.45 13.97
N LEU A 29 7.61 15.92 12.74
CA LEU A 29 6.41 15.59 11.97
C LEU A 29 6.26 14.09 11.73
N ALA A 30 7.35 13.40 11.40
CA ALA A 30 7.34 11.95 11.21
C ALA A 30 7.09 11.20 12.54
N VAL A 31 7.64 11.66 13.67
CA VAL A 31 7.35 11.10 15.01
C VAL A 31 5.88 11.26 15.35
N VAL A 32 5.36 12.48 15.25
CA VAL A 32 3.96 12.78 15.56
C VAL A 32 3.03 11.98 14.66
N GLY A 33 3.29 11.93 13.35
CA GLY A 33 2.50 11.15 12.40
C GLY A 33 2.47 9.66 12.75
N LEU A 34 3.63 9.08 13.08
CA LEU A 34 3.72 7.68 13.48
C LEU A 34 2.99 7.41 14.80
N VAL A 35 3.16 8.26 15.82
CA VAL A 35 2.47 8.11 17.11
C VAL A 35 0.96 8.18 16.92
N LEU A 36 0.48 9.15 16.15
CA LEU A 36 -0.95 9.27 15.82
C LEU A 36 -1.47 8.03 15.08
N PHE A 37 -0.69 7.47 14.15
CA PHE A 37 -1.04 6.24 13.46
C PHE A 37 -1.14 5.04 14.42
N ILE A 38 -0.16 4.87 15.31
CA ILE A 38 -0.17 3.79 16.31
C ILE A 38 -1.36 3.94 17.26
N LEU A 39 -1.61 5.15 17.77
CA LEU A 39 -2.74 5.44 18.65
C LEU A 39 -4.07 5.18 17.95
N LEU A 40 -4.24 5.62 16.70
CA LEU A 40 -5.44 5.35 15.90
C LEU A 40 -5.66 3.84 15.73
N TYR A 41 -4.61 3.10 15.38
CA TYR A 41 -4.69 1.67 15.15
C TYR A 41 -5.02 0.88 16.44
N LEU A 42 -4.34 1.21 17.55
CA LEU A 42 -4.61 0.59 18.86
C LEU A 42 -6.01 0.96 19.37
N ALA A 43 -6.44 2.21 19.20
CA ALA A 43 -7.77 2.65 19.58
C ALA A 43 -8.86 1.91 18.81
N LEU A 44 -8.73 1.77 17.48
CA LEU A 44 -9.66 0.98 16.67
C LEU A 44 -9.69 -0.49 17.09
N THR A 45 -8.52 -1.09 17.33
CA THR A 45 -8.42 -2.50 17.74
C THR A 45 -9.07 -2.72 19.12
N ALA A 46 -8.73 -1.87 20.09
CA ALA A 46 -9.30 -1.92 21.44
C ALA A 46 -10.81 -1.66 21.43
N TRP A 47 -11.27 -0.74 20.58
CA TRP A 47 -12.70 -0.45 20.40
C TRP A 47 -13.49 -1.68 19.93
N PHE A 48 -13.06 -2.33 18.84
CA PHE A 48 -13.75 -3.52 18.35
C PHE A 48 -13.65 -4.70 19.33
N ALA A 49 -12.51 -4.86 20.02
CA ALA A 49 -12.35 -5.87 21.06
C ALA A 49 -13.30 -5.63 22.25
N PHE A 50 -13.46 -4.37 22.68
CA PHE A 50 -14.40 -3.98 23.72
C PHE A 50 -15.85 -4.26 23.31
N LEU A 51 -16.24 -3.93 22.07
CA LEU A 51 -17.57 -4.25 21.53
C LEU A 51 -17.83 -5.76 21.49
N ALA A 52 -16.83 -6.54 21.07
CA ALA A 52 -16.92 -8.00 21.04
C ALA A 52 -17.08 -8.58 22.46
N ALA A 53 -16.28 -8.12 23.43
CA ALA A 53 -16.34 -8.59 24.81
C ALA A 53 -17.67 -8.23 25.49
N THR A 54 -18.14 -6.99 25.34
CA THR A 54 -19.43 -6.55 25.88
C THR A 54 -20.62 -7.19 25.17
N GLY A 55 -20.52 -7.47 23.87
CA GLY A 55 -21.50 -8.25 23.12
C GLY A 55 -21.57 -9.69 23.62
N ALA A 56 -20.41 -10.35 23.77
CA ALA A 56 -20.32 -11.72 24.25
C ALA A 56 -20.86 -11.87 25.69
N LEU A 57 -20.55 -10.92 26.57
CA LEU A 57 -21.10 -10.89 27.92
C LEU A 57 -22.63 -10.77 27.91
N ARG A 58 -23.19 -9.89 27.07
CA ARG A 58 -24.66 -9.76 26.91
C ARG A 58 -25.31 -11.05 26.40
N LEU A 59 -24.69 -11.69 25.41
CA LEU A 59 -25.17 -12.97 24.88
C LEU A 59 -25.05 -14.12 25.90
N ALA A 60 -24.03 -14.11 26.75
CA ALA A 60 -23.85 -15.12 27.79
C ALA A 60 -24.88 -14.98 28.92
N LEU A 61 -25.25 -13.74 29.27
CA LEU A 61 -26.20 -13.46 30.35
C LEU A 61 -27.67 -13.58 29.91
N ASP A 62 -28.01 -13.20 28.67
CA ASP A 62 -29.40 -13.10 28.19
C ASP A 62 -29.60 -13.67 26.76
N GLY A 63 -28.83 -14.70 26.39
CA GLY A 63 -28.79 -15.27 25.03
C GLY A 63 -30.13 -15.75 24.45
N GLU A 64 -31.09 -16.13 25.30
CA GLU A 64 -32.44 -16.52 24.87
C GLU A 64 -33.28 -15.34 24.34
N SER A 65 -32.92 -14.10 24.71
CA SER A 65 -33.60 -12.86 24.30
C SER A 65 -32.89 -12.15 23.14
N ALA A 66 -31.70 -12.64 22.77
CA ALA A 66 -30.84 -11.97 21.82
C ALA A 66 -31.37 -12.15 20.39
N GLY A 67 -31.67 -11.03 19.74
CA GLY A 67 -32.04 -11.02 18.33
C GLY A 67 -30.85 -11.30 17.41
N LEU A 68 -31.16 -11.55 16.15
CA LEU A 68 -30.17 -11.64 15.08
C LEU A 68 -29.23 -10.41 15.01
N PRO A 69 -29.68 -9.16 15.24
CA PRO A 69 -28.79 -7.99 15.25
C PRO A 69 -27.70 -8.04 16.32
N GLU A 70 -28.00 -8.50 17.53
CA GLU A 70 -27.04 -8.59 18.64
C GLU A 70 -25.95 -9.63 18.35
N TRP A 71 -26.36 -10.80 17.83
CA TRP A 71 -25.43 -11.84 17.38
C TRP A 71 -24.53 -11.37 16.25
N LEU A 72 -25.09 -10.68 15.26
CA LEU A 72 -24.31 -10.12 14.15
C LEU A 72 -23.36 -9.02 14.59
N ALA A 73 -23.79 -8.13 15.51
CA ALA A 73 -22.94 -7.08 16.04
C ALA A 73 -21.77 -7.66 16.85
N CYS A 74 -22.02 -8.66 17.70
CA CYS A 74 -20.98 -9.35 18.46
C CYS A 74 -20.01 -10.10 17.54
N GLY A 75 -20.52 -10.96 16.66
CA GLY A 75 -19.71 -11.76 15.74
C GLY A 75 -18.92 -10.89 14.75
N GLY A 76 -19.55 -9.84 14.21
CA GLY A 76 -18.90 -8.87 13.33
C GLY A 76 -17.78 -8.10 14.05
N SER A 77 -18.04 -7.62 15.27
CA SER A 77 -17.01 -6.91 16.07
C SER A 77 -15.85 -7.81 16.45
N LEU A 78 -16.12 -9.07 16.82
CA LEU A 78 -15.08 -10.06 17.11
C LEU A 78 -14.23 -10.34 15.86
N PHE A 79 -14.88 -10.53 14.71
CA PHE A 79 -14.19 -10.74 13.45
C PHE A 79 -13.27 -9.56 13.11
N LEU A 80 -13.76 -8.32 13.23
CA LEU A 80 -12.95 -7.12 12.95
C LEU A 80 -11.82 -6.92 13.96
N ALA A 81 -12.04 -7.24 15.24
CA ALA A 81 -11.02 -7.21 16.28
C ALA A 81 -9.89 -8.22 15.98
N VAL A 82 -10.25 -9.46 15.63
CA VAL A 82 -9.27 -10.49 15.23
C VAL A 82 -8.56 -10.10 13.93
N PHE A 83 -9.29 -9.55 12.96
CA PHE A 83 -8.73 -9.08 11.69
C PHE A 83 -7.69 -7.96 11.88
N LEU A 84 -7.90 -7.05 12.82
CA LEU A 84 -6.92 -6.04 13.19
C LEU A 84 -5.78 -6.67 13.99
N ALA A 85 -6.09 -7.37 15.09
CA ALA A 85 -5.11 -7.89 16.04
C ALA A 85 -4.12 -8.88 15.42
N LYS A 86 -4.51 -9.68 14.42
CA LYS A 86 -3.60 -10.62 13.75
C LYS A 86 -2.32 -9.96 13.24
N ALA A 87 -2.39 -8.72 12.76
CA ALA A 87 -1.25 -8.02 12.18
C ALA A 87 -0.17 -7.69 13.23
N LEU A 88 -0.54 -7.69 14.52
CA LEU A 88 0.38 -7.59 15.65
C LEU A 88 1.12 -8.89 15.96
N PHE A 89 0.88 -10.00 15.25
CA PHE A 89 1.55 -11.28 15.52
C PHE A 89 2.34 -11.82 14.31
N PHE A 90 2.06 -11.34 13.09
CA PHE A 90 2.69 -11.80 11.85
C PHE A 90 3.81 -10.89 11.34
N VAL A 91 4.73 -10.46 12.21
CA VAL A 91 5.93 -9.74 11.75
C VAL A 91 6.91 -10.74 11.16
N ARG A 92 7.08 -10.71 9.83
CA ARG A 92 8.09 -11.48 9.10
C ARG A 92 9.47 -11.19 9.70
N LYS A 93 10.15 -12.26 10.13
CA LYS A 93 11.59 -12.21 10.39
C LYS A 93 12.29 -12.00 9.04
N ASP A 94 13.24 -11.08 9.00
CA ASP A 94 14.06 -10.83 7.81
C ASP A 94 14.73 -12.16 7.39
N ASN A 95 14.60 -12.53 6.12
CA ASN A 95 15.15 -13.80 5.64
C ASN A 95 16.64 -13.61 5.41
N ARG A 96 17.47 -14.10 6.35
CA ARG A 96 18.94 -13.96 6.31
C ARG A 96 19.62 -14.85 5.26
N ALA A 97 18.86 -15.58 4.45
CA ALA A 97 19.37 -16.56 3.49
C ALA A 97 20.38 -15.98 2.48
N ASP A 98 20.25 -14.70 2.14
CA ASP A 98 21.05 -14.04 1.10
C ASP A 98 22.25 -13.24 1.65
N ARG A 99 22.63 -13.44 2.93
CA ARG A 99 23.70 -12.68 3.61
C ARG A 99 24.64 -13.59 4.37
N LEU A 100 25.94 -13.33 4.24
CA LEU A 100 26.98 -14.03 4.99
C LEU A 100 27.49 -13.18 6.16
N GLU A 101 27.42 -13.68 7.39
CA GLU A 101 27.97 -13.01 8.57
C GLU A 101 29.51 -13.09 8.59
N LEU A 102 30.17 -11.95 8.78
CA LEU A 102 31.62 -11.85 8.99
C LEU A 102 31.94 -11.65 10.47
N THR A 103 32.99 -12.30 10.94
CA THR A 103 33.49 -12.16 12.32
C THR A 103 34.82 -11.41 12.37
N ARG A 104 35.10 -10.76 13.51
CA ARG A 104 36.37 -10.05 13.77
C ARG A 104 37.60 -10.95 13.62
N ALA A 105 37.46 -12.24 13.94
CA ALA A 105 38.54 -13.21 13.80
C ALA A 105 38.83 -13.57 12.33
N GLN A 106 37.81 -13.58 11.47
CA GLN A 106 37.96 -13.88 10.05
C GLN A 106 38.49 -12.69 9.24
N GLN A 107 38.13 -11.46 9.64
CA GLN A 107 38.40 -10.24 8.86
C GLN A 107 38.96 -9.10 9.74
N PRO A 108 40.07 -9.30 10.47
CA PRO A 108 40.59 -8.32 11.44
C PRO A 108 40.87 -6.95 10.82
N ARG A 109 41.39 -6.90 9.58
CA ARG A 109 41.72 -5.64 8.89
C ARG A 109 40.47 -4.80 8.59
N LEU A 110 39.43 -5.44 8.06
CA LEU A 110 38.14 -4.79 7.79
C LEU A 110 37.53 -4.22 9.07
N PHE A 111 37.50 -5.00 10.15
CA PHE A 111 36.92 -4.54 11.41
C PHE A 111 37.72 -3.39 12.04
N ALA A 112 39.05 -3.40 11.97
CA ALA A 112 39.88 -2.28 12.43
C ALA A 112 39.61 -0.99 11.62
N PHE A 113 39.42 -1.13 10.31
CA PHE A 113 39.05 -0.03 9.43
C PHE A 113 37.66 0.55 9.77
N LEU A 114 36.66 -0.33 9.95
CA LEU A 114 35.29 0.07 10.32
C LEU A 114 35.22 0.70 11.71
N ASP A 115 35.94 0.15 12.69
CA ASP A 115 36.00 0.71 14.05
C ASP A 115 36.59 2.12 14.03
N ARG A 116 37.63 2.36 13.23
CA ARG A 116 38.22 3.70 13.08
C ARG A 116 37.26 4.69 12.42
N ILE A 117 36.50 4.27 11.40
CA ILE A 117 35.46 5.13 10.81
C ILE A 117 34.37 5.43 11.83
N ALA A 118 33.96 4.44 12.64
CA ALA A 118 32.97 4.64 13.69
C ALA A 118 33.45 5.67 14.73
N ASP A 119 34.72 5.58 15.13
CA ASP A 119 35.34 6.52 16.07
C ASP A 119 35.44 7.94 15.45
N GLU A 120 35.86 8.08 14.19
CA GLU A 120 35.94 9.37 13.46
C GLU A 120 34.54 10.00 13.20
N ALA A 121 33.52 9.17 12.92
CA ALA A 121 32.14 9.61 12.70
C ALA A 121 31.35 9.83 14.01
N ALA A 122 31.97 9.62 15.18
CA ALA A 122 31.31 9.61 16.49
C ALA A 122 30.05 8.71 16.52
N ALA A 123 30.13 7.56 15.88
CA ALA A 123 29.04 6.62 15.67
C ALA A 123 29.23 5.32 16.48
N PRO A 124 28.15 4.66 16.92
CA PRO A 124 28.26 3.35 17.54
C PRO A 124 28.78 2.30 16.55
N ARG A 125 29.66 1.40 17.02
CA ARG A 125 30.19 0.28 16.23
C ARG A 125 29.08 -0.72 15.83
N PRO A 126 29.19 -1.40 14.67
CA PRO A 126 28.19 -2.36 14.24
C PRO A 126 28.21 -3.61 15.13
N HIS A 127 27.03 -4.14 15.46
CA HIS A 127 26.93 -5.35 16.27
C HIS A 127 27.36 -6.60 15.49
N LYS A 128 26.94 -6.69 14.21
CA LYS A 128 27.40 -7.71 13.25
C LYS A 128 27.60 -7.06 11.89
N VAL A 129 28.54 -7.59 11.14
CA VAL A 129 28.83 -7.19 9.76
C VAL A 129 28.44 -8.36 8.86
N PHE A 130 27.69 -8.09 7.81
CA PHE A 130 27.27 -9.05 6.82
C PHE A 130 27.79 -8.65 5.44
N VAL A 131 28.03 -9.62 4.58
CA VAL A 131 28.30 -9.38 3.16
C VAL A 131 27.23 -10.01 2.27
N SER A 132 27.00 -9.40 1.13
CA SER A 132 26.07 -9.88 0.10
C SER A 132 26.65 -9.64 -1.29
N ALA A 133 25.99 -10.15 -2.33
CA ALA A 133 26.43 -9.95 -3.71
C ALA A 133 26.04 -8.57 -4.28
N ARG A 134 25.36 -7.71 -3.52
CA ARG A 134 24.75 -6.47 -4.05
C ARG A 134 25.81 -5.39 -4.33
N VAL A 135 25.48 -4.42 -5.19
CA VAL A 135 26.25 -3.18 -5.36
C VAL A 135 25.78 -2.15 -4.33
N ASN A 136 25.77 -2.52 -3.05
CA ASN A 136 25.18 -1.67 -2.01
C ASN A 136 25.94 -1.77 -0.68
N ALA A 137 25.85 -0.73 0.16
CA ALA A 137 26.14 -0.82 1.58
C ALA A 137 24.91 -0.31 2.32
N ALA A 138 24.54 -0.96 3.42
CA ALA A 138 23.31 -0.59 4.12
C ALA A 138 23.38 -0.89 5.61
N VAL A 139 22.86 0.02 6.43
CA VAL A 139 22.56 -0.25 7.83
C VAL A 139 21.18 -0.90 7.97
N PHE A 140 21.11 -2.05 8.64
CA PHE A 140 19.84 -2.70 8.95
C PHE A 140 19.78 -3.19 10.41
N TYR A 141 18.62 -3.66 10.84
CA TYR A 141 18.34 -4.09 12.21
C TYR A 141 17.50 -5.36 12.22
N ASP A 142 17.65 -6.15 13.27
CA ASP A 142 16.73 -7.25 13.52
C ASP A 142 15.32 -6.68 13.74
N LEU A 143 14.34 -7.30 13.07
CA LEU A 143 12.96 -6.88 13.11
C LEU A 143 12.18 -7.72 14.12
N SER A 144 11.61 -7.07 15.11
CA SER A 144 10.71 -7.67 16.09
C SER A 144 9.80 -6.59 16.66
N LEU A 145 8.57 -6.95 17.03
CA LEU A 145 7.66 -6.05 17.75
C LEU A 145 8.21 -5.64 19.11
N LEU A 146 9.05 -6.49 19.71
CA LEU A 146 9.76 -6.16 20.94
C LEU A 146 10.69 -4.94 20.76
N ASN A 147 11.10 -4.64 19.53
CA ASN A 147 11.98 -3.52 19.20
C ASN A 147 11.25 -2.16 19.16
N LEU A 148 9.92 -2.12 19.32
CA LEU A 148 9.19 -0.89 19.65
C LEU A 148 9.49 -0.42 21.07
N ILE A 149 9.83 -1.35 21.98
CA ILE A 149 10.01 -1.08 23.42
C ILE A 149 11.49 -1.26 23.85
N ARG A 150 12.25 -2.13 23.18
CA ARG A 150 13.70 -2.34 23.43
C ARG A 150 14.58 -1.85 22.26
N PRO A 151 15.78 -1.31 22.54
CA PRO A 151 16.73 -0.95 21.49
C PRO A 151 17.18 -2.20 20.70
N SER A 152 17.05 -2.17 19.37
CA SER A 152 17.63 -3.20 18.50
C SER A 152 19.10 -2.94 18.19
N HIS A 153 19.86 -4.01 17.99
CA HIS A 153 21.22 -3.93 17.50
C HIS A 153 21.25 -3.50 16.03
N LYS A 154 22.19 -2.61 15.68
CA LYS A 154 22.43 -2.18 14.30
C LYS A 154 23.48 -3.08 13.66
N HIS A 155 23.19 -3.56 12.46
CA HIS A 155 24.07 -4.37 11.64
C HIS A 155 24.46 -3.61 10.38
N LEU A 156 25.65 -3.91 9.86
CA LEU A 156 26.14 -3.33 8.61
C LEU A 156 26.15 -4.43 7.54
N GLU A 157 25.53 -4.17 6.39
CA GLU A 157 25.67 -4.97 5.17
C GLU A 157 26.68 -4.28 4.25
N ILE A 158 27.66 -5.05 3.75
CA ILE A 158 28.62 -4.62 2.75
C ILE A 158 28.47 -5.51 1.53
N GLY A 159 27.96 -4.95 0.45
CA GLY A 159 27.86 -5.61 -0.84
C GLY A 159 29.23 -5.75 -1.48
N LEU A 160 29.60 -6.98 -1.87
CA LEU A 160 30.91 -7.25 -2.45
C LEU A 160 31.05 -6.70 -3.87
N ALA A 161 29.95 -6.55 -4.62
CA ALA A 161 29.99 -5.96 -5.95
C ALA A 161 30.27 -4.45 -5.88
N LEU A 162 29.91 -3.80 -4.78
CA LEU A 162 30.31 -2.43 -4.46
C LEU A 162 31.83 -2.37 -4.21
N VAL A 163 32.34 -3.20 -3.29
CA VAL A 163 33.77 -3.29 -2.95
C VAL A 163 34.61 -3.51 -4.21
N ASN A 164 34.13 -4.34 -5.12
CA ASN A 164 34.81 -4.67 -6.37
C ASN A 164 35.08 -3.46 -7.28
N MET A 165 34.27 -2.41 -7.19
CA MET A 165 34.31 -1.27 -8.10
C MET A 165 34.89 0.02 -7.48
N LEU A 166 35.14 0.03 -6.17
CA LEU A 166 35.61 1.21 -5.44
C LEU A 166 37.09 1.11 -5.02
N ASN A 167 37.76 2.26 -4.96
CA ASN A 167 39.04 2.39 -4.27
C ASN A 167 38.84 2.57 -2.76
N LEU A 168 39.94 2.61 -1.99
CA LEU A 168 39.87 2.76 -0.53
C LEU A 168 39.22 4.06 -0.07
N SER A 169 39.42 5.17 -0.79
CA SER A 169 38.86 6.47 -0.39
C SER A 169 37.36 6.55 -0.66
N GLU A 170 36.92 6.06 -1.80
CA GLU A 170 35.51 5.91 -2.18
C GLU A 170 34.80 4.95 -1.20
N PHE A 171 35.42 3.81 -0.88
CA PHE A 171 34.88 2.85 0.09
C PHE A 171 34.82 3.43 1.51
N LYS A 172 35.86 4.17 1.94
CA LYS A 172 35.85 4.94 3.20
C LYS A 172 34.68 5.92 3.25
N ALA A 173 34.44 6.65 2.16
CA ALA A 173 33.34 7.61 2.06
C ALA A 173 31.97 6.92 2.16
N VAL A 174 31.76 5.81 1.46
CA VAL A 174 30.51 5.04 1.52
C VAL A 174 30.29 4.46 2.92
N CYS A 175 31.31 3.86 3.54
CA CYS A 175 31.20 3.39 4.92
C CYS A 175 30.91 4.54 5.88
N ALA A 176 31.60 5.68 5.76
CA ALA A 176 31.38 6.86 6.61
C ALA A 176 29.96 7.43 6.45
N HIS A 177 29.40 7.40 5.24
CA HIS A 177 28.00 7.72 4.98
C HIS A 177 27.06 6.77 5.77
N GLU A 178 27.26 5.45 5.68
CA GLU A 178 26.48 4.49 6.46
C GLU A 178 26.63 4.74 7.97
N PHE A 179 27.84 5.04 8.45
CA PHE A 179 28.10 5.42 9.85
C PHE A 179 27.43 6.75 10.25
N GLY A 180 27.22 7.67 9.30
CA GLY A 180 26.34 8.82 9.47
C GLY A 180 24.94 8.42 9.90
N HIS A 181 24.38 7.36 9.30
CA HIS A 181 23.12 6.79 9.78
C HIS A 181 23.27 6.09 11.15
N PHE A 182 24.41 5.49 11.48
CA PHE A 182 24.66 4.95 12.84
C PHE A 182 24.60 6.05 13.92
N ALA A 183 25.14 7.24 13.67
CA ALA A 183 25.17 8.37 14.61
C ALA A 183 23.80 9.06 14.77
N GLN A 184 22.96 9.04 13.75
CA GLN A 184 21.65 9.71 13.77
C GLN A 184 20.65 9.02 14.72
N ARG A 185 20.18 9.74 15.75
CA ARG A 185 19.12 9.25 16.66
C ARG A 185 17.78 9.04 15.94
N SER A 186 17.50 9.80 14.88
CA SER A 186 16.28 9.68 14.08
C SER A 186 16.20 8.39 13.27
N MET A 187 17.28 7.60 13.16
CA MET A 187 17.20 6.24 12.63
C MET A 187 16.27 5.35 13.45
N ALA A 188 16.07 5.61 14.74
CA ALA A 188 15.08 4.91 15.54
C ALA A 188 13.66 5.06 14.97
N LEU A 189 13.37 6.21 14.36
CA LEU A 189 12.08 6.50 13.75
C LEU A 189 11.87 5.70 12.46
N GLY A 190 12.91 5.54 11.64
CA GLY A 190 12.87 4.66 10.46
C GLY A 190 12.49 3.22 10.81
N ARG A 191 12.98 2.71 11.95
CA ARG A 191 12.60 1.38 12.48
C ARG A 191 11.13 1.28 12.79
N TRP A 192 10.60 2.23 13.55
CA TRP A 192 9.20 2.20 13.95
C TRP A 192 8.26 2.40 12.75
N VAL A 193 8.64 3.25 11.78
CA VAL A 193 7.91 3.40 10.52
C VAL A 193 7.92 2.09 9.74
N TYR A 194 9.05 1.39 9.66
CA TYR A 194 9.10 0.09 8.98
C TYR A 194 8.25 -0.97 9.69
N THR A 195 8.24 -1.03 11.02
CA THR A 195 7.33 -1.93 11.74
C THR A 195 5.86 -1.57 11.49
N ALA A 196 5.53 -0.28 11.50
CA ALA A 196 4.20 0.20 11.11
C ALA A 196 3.86 -0.14 9.65
N GLN A 197 4.85 -0.11 8.75
CA GLN A 197 4.71 -0.53 7.36
C GLN A 197 4.39 -2.00 7.24
N GLN A 198 5.07 -2.88 7.98
CA GLN A 198 4.78 -4.30 7.98
C GLN A 198 3.35 -4.57 8.47
N ILE A 199 2.92 -3.89 9.54
CA ILE A 199 1.55 -3.97 10.05
C ILE A 199 0.56 -3.49 8.96
N ALA A 200 0.79 -2.31 8.37
CA ALA A 200 -0.07 -1.76 7.34
C ALA A 200 -0.16 -2.65 6.09
N VAL A 201 0.98 -3.15 5.59
CA VAL A 201 1.05 -4.04 4.41
C VAL A 201 0.37 -5.37 4.70
N HIS A 202 0.55 -5.96 5.89
CA HIS A 202 -0.10 -7.22 6.23
C HIS A 202 -1.63 -7.06 6.30
N ILE A 203 -2.13 -5.92 6.78
CA ILE A 203 -3.57 -5.63 6.83
C ILE A 203 -4.13 -5.32 5.44
N VAL A 204 -3.44 -4.51 4.65
CA VAL A 204 -3.94 -3.96 3.40
C VAL A 204 -3.72 -4.91 2.22
N ALA A 205 -2.55 -5.54 2.13
CA ALA A 205 -2.10 -6.26 0.93
C ALA A 205 -2.21 -7.79 1.04
N GLN A 206 -2.06 -8.38 2.24
CA GLN A 206 -2.17 -9.84 2.38
C GLN A 206 -3.62 -10.27 2.56
N ARG A 207 -4.09 -11.09 1.62
CA ARG A 207 -5.39 -11.76 1.69
C ARG A 207 -5.23 -13.10 2.36
N ASP A 208 -5.80 -13.22 3.54
CA ASP A 208 -5.56 -14.36 4.41
C ASP A 208 -6.78 -15.28 4.51
N LEU A 209 -6.71 -16.24 5.43
CA LEU A 209 -7.80 -17.17 5.76
C LEU A 209 -9.13 -16.43 6.03
N LEU A 210 -9.10 -15.27 6.70
CA LEU A 210 -10.28 -14.46 6.97
C LEU A 210 -10.91 -13.87 5.70
N ASP A 211 -10.11 -13.42 4.73
CA ASP A 211 -10.63 -12.92 3.45
C ASP A 211 -11.23 -14.05 2.61
N ARG A 212 -10.63 -15.25 2.65
CA ARG A 212 -11.21 -16.45 2.02
C ARG A 212 -12.52 -16.86 2.66
N PHE A 213 -12.62 -16.75 3.98
CA PHE A 213 -13.87 -16.98 4.71
C PHE A 213 -14.94 -15.97 4.29
N LEU A 214 -14.62 -14.68 4.22
CA LEU A 214 -15.54 -13.64 3.73
C LEU A 214 -16.02 -13.92 2.31
N HIS A 215 -15.12 -14.26 1.39
CA HIS A 215 -15.48 -14.59 0.02
C HIS A 215 -16.41 -15.81 -0.07
N ARG A 216 -16.16 -16.85 0.74
CA ARG A 216 -17.06 -18.01 0.83
C ARG A 216 -18.44 -17.58 1.34
N LEU A 217 -18.48 -16.82 2.44
CA LEU A 217 -19.73 -16.33 3.04
C LEU A 217 -20.53 -15.45 2.08
N SER A 218 -19.87 -14.59 1.30
CA SER A 218 -20.47 -13.70 0.30
C SER A 218 -20.98 -14.39 -0.96
N ASN A 219 -20.62 -15.66 -1.16
CA ASN A 219 -21.01 -16.47 -2.32
C ASN A 219 -21.96 -17.63 -1.93
N LEU A 220 -22.46 -17.65 -0.68
CA LEU A 220 -23.52 -18.55 -0.28
C LEU A 220 -24.89 -18.06 -0.81
N ASP A 221 -25.97 -18.69 -0.35
CA ASP A 221 -27.33 -18.23 -0.59
C ASP A 221 -27.49 -16.73 -0.25
N VAL A 222 -28.25 -16.00 -1.06
CA VAL A 222 -28.54 -14.56 -0.93
C VAL A 222 -28.99 -14.19 0.49
N ARG A 223 -29.68 -15.10 1.19
CA ARG A 223 -30.12 -14.93 2.58
C ARG A 223 -29.00 -14.71 3.59
N ILE A 224 -27.78 -15.19 3.29
CA ILE A 224 -26.59 -15.09 4.15
C ILE A 224 -25.55 -14.16 3.54
N SER A 225 -25.46 -14.10 2.22
CA SER A 225 -24.43 -13.35 1.48
C SER A 225 -24.39 -11.85 1.81
N TRP A 226 -25.52 -11.24 2.18
CA TRP A 226 -25.56 -9.84 2.61
C TRP A 226 -24.73 -9.57 3.88
N ILE A 227 -24.60 -10.55 4.79
CA ILE A 227 -23.72 -10.44 5.98
C ILE A 227 -22.26 -10.39 5.52
N GLY A 228 -21.89 -11.28 4.60
CA GLY A 228 -20.56 -11.29 3.99
C GLY A 228 -20.25 -9.99 3.27
N TRP A 229 -21.22 -9.41 2.54
CA TRP A 229 -21.06 -8.12 1.86
C TRP A 229 -20.87 -6.97 2.84
N LEU A 230 -21.65 -6.93 3.93
CA LEU A 230 -21.54 -5.92 4.97
C LEU A 230 -20.17 -5.99 5.66
N LEU A 231 -19.72 -7.19 6.02
CA LEU A 231 -18.44 -7.40 6.67
C LEU A 231 -17.26 -7.12 5.73
N SER A 232 -17.39 -7.46 4.45
CA SER A 232 -16.42 -7.10 3.40
C SER A 232 -16.32 -5.59 3.22
N LEU A 233 -17.44 -4.86 3.28
CA LEU A 233 -17.47 -3.40 3.22
C LEU A 233 -16.79 -2.78 4.45
N ALA A 234 -17.03 -3.33 5.65
CA ALA A 234 -16.37 -2.89 6.88
C ALA A 234 -14.85 -3.12 6.82
N VAL A 235 -14.40 -4.30 6.39
CA VAL A 235 -12.97 -4.59 6.19
C VAL A 235 -12.35 -3.67 5.14
N TRP A 236 -13.05 -3.41 4.04
CA TRP A 236 -12.60 -2.46 3.02
C TRP A 236 -12.44 -1.04 3.58
N ALA A 237 -13.38 -0.59 4.41
CA ALA A 237 -13.32 0.72 5.06
C ALA A 237 -12.14 0.81 6.04
N LEU A 238 -11.96 -0.21 6.88
CA LEU A 238 -10.81 -0.33 7.80
C LEU A 238 -9.47 -0.30 7.07
N ARG A 239 -9.31 -1.11 6.02
CA ARG A 239 -8.12 -1.10 5.14
C ARG A 239 -7.89 0.29 4.54
N SER A 240 -8.95 0.96 4.10
CA SER A 240 -8.86 2.29 3.48
C SER A 240 -8.44 3.38 4.47
N ILE A 241 -8.94 3.36 5.71
CA ILE A 241 -8.51 4.29 6.77
C ILE A 241 -7.04 4.06 7.11
N ILE A 242 -6.65 2.80 7.35
CA ILE A 242 -5.27 2.43 7.72
C ILE A 242 -4.30 2.79 6.60
N ASP A 243 -4.62 2.47 5.34
CA ASP A 243 -3.80 2.83 4.18
C ASP A 243 -3.67 4.35 4.02
N THR A 244 -4.76 5.11 4.20
CA THR A 244 -4.72 6.58 4.10
C THR A 244 -3.88 7.20 5.22
N ALA A 245 -4.11 6.79 6.46
CA ALA A 245 -3.35 7.27 7.61
C ALA A 245 -1.86 6.92 7.47
N PHE A 246 -1.55 5.70 7.02
CA PHE A 246 -0.18 5.27 6.81
C PHE A 246 0.52 6.04 5.69
N ARG A 247 -0.18 6.38 4.59
CA ARG A 247 0.39 7.22 3.51
C ARG A 247 0.83 8.60 4.00
N LEU A 248 0.11 9.19 4.96
CA LEU A 248 0.52 10.46 5.59
C LEU A 248 1.82 10.29 6.38
N VAL A 249 1.98 9.17 7.09
CA VAL A 249 3.23 8.83 7.80
C VAL A 249 4.37 8.63 6.80
N VAL A 250 4.14 7.90 5.70
CA VAL A 250 5.14 7.69 4.65
C VAL A 250 5.54 9.01 3.99
N LEU A 251 4.61 9.93 3.77
CA LEU A 251 4.92 11.25 3.21
C LEU A 251 5.88 12.03 4.13
N ALA A 252 5.59 12.08 5.43
CA ALA A 252 6.46 12.73 6.42
C ALA A 252 7.82 12.03 6.54
N GLN A 253 7.83 10.69 6.52
CA GLN A 253 9.05 9.89 6.57
C GLN A 253 9.93 10.06 5.33
N ARG A 254 9.35 10.18 4.12
CA ARG A 254 10.11 10.46 2.89
C ARG A 254 10.84 11.79 2.96
N ALA A 255 10.19 12.84 3.47
CA ALA A 255 10.82 14.15 3.66
C ALA A 255 11.97 14.09 4.67
N LEU A 256 11.81 13.35 5.77
CA LEU A 256 12.89 13.10 6.72
C LEU A 256 14.03 12.29 6.11
N SER A 257 13.72 11.23 5.34
CA SER A 257 14.73 10.36 4.73
C SER A 257 15.72 11.17 3.90
N ARG A 258 15.25 12.15 3.12
CA ARG A 258 16.13 13.05 2.35
C ARG A 258 17.09 13.85 3.23
N GLU A 259 16.59 14.42 4.32
CA GLU A 259 17.43 15.18 5.25
C GLU A 259 18.44 14.26 5.96
N MET A 260 18.07 13.00 6.21
CA MET A 260 18.99 11.98 6.75
C MET A 260 20.12 11.64 5.79
N GLU A 261 19.84 11.54 4.49
CA GLU A 261 20.84 11.33 3.42
C GLU A 261 21.82 12.49 3.31
N MET A 262 21.30 13.73 3.25
CA MET A 262 22.15 14.93 3.19
C MET A 262 23.05 15.03 4.42
N GLN A 263 22.54 14.65 5.59
CA GLN A 263 23.31 14.65 6.83
C GLN A 263 24.37 13.54 6.84
N ALA A 264 24.06 12.35 6.32
CA ALA A 264 25.00 11.25 6.19
C ALA A 264 26.14 11.58 5.22
N ASP A 265 25.83 12.29 4.12
CA ASP A 265 26.85 12.81 3.20
C ASP A 265 27.81 13.78 3.89
N LEU A 266 27.32 14.68 4.74
CA LEU A 266 28.19 15.60 5.50
C LEU A 266 29.10 14.86 6.49
N VAL A 267 28.63 13.74 7.07
CA VAL A 267 29.49 12.86 7.89
C VAL A 267 30.55 12.20 7.02
N ALA A 268 30.21 11.69 5.83
CA ALA A 268 31.20 11.18 4.89
C ALA A 268 32.24 12.24 4.52
N VAL A 269 31.79 13.46 4.17
CA VAL A 269 32.69 14.58 3.85
C VAL A 269 33.63 14.91 5.00
N SER A 270 33.17 14.87 6.25
CA SER A 270 34.01 15.11 7.43
C SER A 270 35.14 14.08 7.61
N VAL A 271 34.96 12.86 7.09
CA VAL A 271 35.86 11.72 7.29
C VAL A 271 36.76 11.47 6.06
N SER A 272 36.23 11.64 4.85
CA SER A 272 36.90 11.32 3.58
C SER A 272 37.10 12.49 2.63
N GLY A 273 36.63 13.71 2.97
CA GLY A 273 36.64 14.86 2.07
C GLY A 273 35.47 14.87 1.08
N SER A 274 35.31 16.01 0.39
CA SER A 274 34.14 16.29 -0.47
C SER A 274 34.08 15.45 -1.74
N ASP A 275 35.23 15.11 -2.33
CA ASP A 275 35.26 14.45 -3.65
C ASP A 275 35.05 12.94 -3.59
N ALA A 276 35.47 12.28 -2.51
CA ALA A 276 35.41 10.81 -2.41
C ALA A 276 33.98 10.25 -2.50
N ILE A 277 33.00 10.89 -1.84
CA ILE A 277 31.59 10.48 -1.93
C ILE A 277 30.99 10.77 -3.32
N VAL A 278 31.39 11.88 -3.96
CA VAL A 278 30.94 12.26 -5.31
C VAL A 278 31.47 11.26 -6.35
N HIS A 279 32.74 10.89 -6.25
CA HIS A 279 33.36 9.88 -7.12
C HIS A 279 32.75 8.49 -6.91
N ALA A 280 32.47 8.11 -5.66
CA ALA A 280 31.75 6.88 -5.37
C ALA A 280 30.37 6.84 -6.03
N LEU A 281 29.58 7.93 -5.91
CA LEU A 281 28.26 8.05 -6.56
C LEU A 281 28.33 7.96 -8.08
N HIS A 282 29.40 8.47 -8.69
CA HIS A 282 29.62 8.38 -10.14
C HIS A 282 29.97 6.94 -10.56
N ARG A 283 30.91 6.29 -9.85
CA ARG A 283 31.35 4.91 -10.11
C ARG A 283 30.22 3.89 -9.94
N LEU A 284 29.33 4.15 -9.00
CA LEU A 284 28.19 3.31 -8.69
C LEU A 284 27.24 3.08 -9.89
N GLN A 285 27.05 4.08 -10.76
CA GLN A 285 26.21 3.92 -11.96
C GLN A 285 26.77 2.84 -12.90
N ILE A 286 28.09 2.80 -13.04
CA ILE A 286 28.80 1.84 -13.89
C ILE A 286 28.85 0.47 -13.22
N ALA A 287 29.00 0.46 -11.89
CA ALA A 287 28.98 -0.77 -11.10
C ALA A 287 27.62 -1.49 -11.21
N ASP A 288 26.50 -0.76 -11.11
CA ASP A 288 25.15 -1.30 -11.29
C ASP A 288 24.95 -1.86 -12.71
N ASP A 289 25.26 -1.06 -13.73
CA ASP A 289 25.10 -1.47 -15.14
C ASP A 289 25.92 -2.74 -15.48
N ALA A 290 27.15 -2.84 -14.97
CA ALA A 290 27.98 -4.03 -15.13
C ALA A 290 27.47 -5.22 -14.32
N TRP A 291 26.93 -4.99 -13.11
CA TRP A 291 26.40 -6.05 -12.26
C TRP A 291 25.13 -6.68 -12.83
N ASP A 292 24.21 -5.87 -13.36
CA ASP A 292 22.98 -6.37 -14.01
C ASP A 292 23.31 -7.30 -15.20
N ARG A 293 24.33 -6.94 -15.99
CA ARG A 293 24.84 -7.79 -17.09
C ARG A 293 25.50 -9.06 -16.57
N THR A 294 26.25 -8.96 -15.47
CA THR A 294 26.86 -10.10 -14.78
C THR A 294 25.79 -11.09 -14.33
N LEU A 295 24.70 -10.62 -13.71
CA LEU A 295 23.58 -11.49 -13.31
C LEU A 295 22.88 -12.14 -14.51
N GLY A 296 22.80 -11.45 -15.65
CA GLY A 296 22.33 -12.02 -16.92
C GLY A 296 23.24 -13.16 -17.40
N PHE A 297 24.54 -12.92 -17.43
CA PHE A 297 25.56 -13.89 -17.84
C PHE A 297 25.59 -15.12 -16.91
N LEU A 298 25.57 -14.91 -15.59
CA LEU A 298 25.52 -15.99 -14.60
C LEU A 298 24.30 -16.91 -14.82
N ARG A 299 23.11 -16.34 -15.03
CA ARG A 299 21.91 -17.14 -15.31
C ARG A 299 22.03 -17.93 -16.62
N SER A 300 22.66 -17.35 -17.64
CA SER A 300 22.93 -18.03 -18.90
C SER A 300 23.88 -19.21 -18.69
N GLU A 301 25.00 -19.01 -18.01
CA GLU A 301 26.01 -20.06 -17.79
C GLU A 301 25.53 -21.17 -16.84
N VAL A 302 24.72 -20.85 -15.84
CA VAL A 302 24.02 -21.86 -15.03
C VAL A 302 23.07 -22.68 -15.91
N GLY A 303 22.32 -22.04 -16.82
CA GLY A 303 21.47 -22.73 -17.79
C GLY A 303 22.27 -23.63 -18.75
N ASN A 304 23.51 -23.25 -19.06
CA ASN A 304 24.46 -24.03 -19.88
C ASN A 304 25.20 -25.12 -19.09
N ALA A 305 24.82 -25.39 -17.83
CA ALA A 305 25.49 -26.35 -16.95
C ALA A 305 26.98 -26.03 -16.65
N ARG A 306 27.36 -24.75 -16.73
CA ARG A 306 28.73 -24.26 -16.52
C ARG A 306 28.77 -23.12 -15.49
N PRO A 307 28.31 -23.34 -14.24
CA PRO A 307 28.22 -22.28 -13.25
C PRO A 307 29.59 -21.66 -12.93
N PRO A 308 29.78 -20.33 -13.05
CA PRO A 308 31.05 -19.69 -12.68
C PRO A 308 31.33 -19.75 -11.18
N CYS A 309 32.60 -19.92 -10.78
CA CYS A 309 32.98 -19.92 -9.36
C CYS A 309 33.13 -18.52 -8.75
N ASP A 310 33.46 -17.49 -9.53
CA ASP A 310 33.65 -16.11 -9.06
C ASP A 310 32.94 -15.10 -9.97
N ALA A 311 31.78 -14.61 -9.53
CA ALA A 311 30.99 -13.61 -10.24
C ALA A 311 31.67 -12.24 -10.32
N PHE A 312 32.58 -11.91 -9.41
CA PHE A 312 33.15 -10.57 -9.29
C PHE A 312 34.28 -10.33 -10.29
N VAL A 313 34.98 -11.39 -10.71
CA VAL A 313 35.91 -11.32 -11.85
C VAL A 313 35.14 -10.99 -13.13
N ILE A 314 33.99 -11.64 -13.35
CA ILE A 314 33.09 -11.37 -14.48
C ILE A 314 32.54 -9.94 -14.41
N HIS A 315 32.18 -9.47 -13.21
CA HIS A 315 31.71 -8.10 -13.00
C HIS A 315 32.74 -7.04 -13.40
N GLN A 316 34.00 -7.23 -12.98
CA GLN A 316 35.08 -6.32 -13.36
C GLN A 316 35.36 -6.40 -14.86
N ALA A 317 35.38 -7.61 -15.43
CA ALA A 317 35.55 -7.80 -16.86
C ALA A 317 34.46 -7.06 -17.66
N PHE A 318 33.17 -7.19 -17.30
CA PHE A 318 32.10 -6.42 -17.96
C PHE A 318 32.35 -4.91 -17.92
N ALA A 319 32.73 -4.35 -16.78
CA ALA A 319 33.01 -2.93 -16.66
C ALA A 319 34.15 -2.48 -17.60
N ASP A 320 35.22 -3.25 -17.68
CA ASP A 320 36.37 -2.96 -18.56
C ASP A 320 36.00 -3.11 -20.05
N ARG A 321 35.20 -4.12 -20.40
CA ARG A 321 34.78 -4.41 -21.78
C ARG A 321 33.83 -3.34 -22.32
N LEU A 322 32.89 -2.85 -21.51
CA LEU A 322 31.95 -1.80 -21.91
C LEU A 322 32.66 -0.52 -22.35
N GLY A 323 33.72 -0.11 -21.65
CA GLY A 323 34.50 1.07 -22.06
C GLY A 323 35.16 0.92 -23.44
N ARG A 324 35.59 -0.29 -23.79
CA ARG A 324 36.16 -0.58 -25.10
C ARG A 324 35.12 -0.54 -26.22
N ILE A 325 33.93 -1.08 -26.00
CA ILE A 325 32.86 -1.12 -27.02
C ILE A 325 32.35 0.28 -27.36
N TYR A 326 32.19 1.14 -26.35
CA TYR A 326 31.80 2.54 -26.58
C TYR A 326 32.90 3.38 -27.22
N ASN A 327 34.11 2.83 -27.33
CA ASN A 327 35.32 3.52 -27.77
C ASN A 327 35.47 4.88 -27.06
N ASP A 328 35.18 4.89 -25.77
CA ASP A 328 35.26 6.06 -24.91
C ASP A 328 36.34 5.81 -23.85
N PRO A 329 37.53 6.42 -24.00
CA PRO A 329 38.61 6.28 -23.03
C PRO A 329 38.22 6.77 -21.63
N ALA A 330 37.23 7.66 -21.49
CA ALA A 330 36.78 8.18 -20.22
C ALA A 330 35.73 7.28 -19.54
N TYR A 331 35.12 6.33 -20.26
CA TYR A 331 34.12 5.43 -19.69
C TYR A 331 34.72 4.58 -18.57
N GLY A 332 34.08 4.59 -17.40
CA GLY A 332 34.61 3.90 -16.22
C GLY A 332 35.71 4.65 -15.48
N ARG A 333 36.30 5.71 -16.03
CA ARG A 333 37.37 6.45 -15.34
C ARG A 333 36.83 7.32 -14.22
N ARG A 334 37.64 7.52 -13.19
CA ARG A 334 37.35 8.45 -12.09
C ARG A 334 37.42 9.88 -12.61
N PRO A 335 36.47 10.76 -12.22
CA PRO A 335 36.56 12.18 -12.54
C PRO A 335 37.90 12.73 -12.03
N GLN A 336 38.60 13.46 -12.90
CA GLN A 336 39.84 14.14 -12.52
C GLN A 336 39.48 15.55 -12.05
N VAL A 337 39.61 15.78 -10.74
CA VAL A 337 39.35 17.08 -10.14
C VAL A 337 40.52 18.02 -10.47
N PRO A 338 40.28 19.17 -11.12
CA PRO A 338 41.34 20.15 -11.39
C PRO A 338 41.95 20.66 -10.08
N VAL A 339 43.28 20.87 -10.07
CA VAL A 339 44.00 21.43 -8.92
C VAL A 339 43.49 22.83 -8.59
N ASP A 340 43.28 23.65 -9.62
CA ASP A 340 42.67 24.98 -9.52
C ASP A 340 41.16 24.89 -9.73
N GLY A 341 40.36 25.35 -8.75
CA GLY A 341 38.89 25.36 -8.86
C GLY A 341 38.18 24.07 -8.44
N ALA A 342 38.85 23.19 -7.67
CA ALA A 342 38.26 21.96 -7.15
C ALA A 342 36.91 22.15 -6.43
N ALA A 343 36.77 23.21 -5.64
CA ALA A 343 35.53 23.54 -4.93
C ALA A 343 34.33 23.83 -5.87
N THR A 344 34.60 24.37 -7.06
CA THR A 344 33.59 24.69 -8.08
C THR A 344 33.38 23.59 -9.12
N PHE A 345 34.29 22.61 -9.20
CA PHE A 345 34.17 21.47 -10.12
C PHE A 345 32.92 20.65 -9.78
N ARG A 346 32.12 20.32 -10.81
CA ARG A 346 30.90 19.52 -10.68
C ARG A 346 30.98 18.31 -11.60
N VAL A 347 30.65 17.14 -11.06
CA VAL A 347 30.63 15.87 -11.78
C VAL A 347 29.24 15.59 -12.36
N PHE A 348 28.18 16.02 -11.67
CA PHE A 348 26.81 15.78 -12.09
C PHE A 348 26.16 17.04 -12.67
N ASP A 349 25.61 16.92 -13.88
CA ASP A 349 24.78 17.96 -14.48
C ASP A 349 23.46 18.14 -13.70
N ARG A 350 22.89 19.36 -13.73
CA ARG A 350 21.59 19.72 -13.11
C ARG A 350 20.37 19.12 -13.83
N GLU A 351 20.58 18.08 -14.63
CA GLU A 351 19.50 17.35 -15.28
C GLU A 351 18.72 16.53 -14.25
N ILE A 352 17.47 16.18 -14.57
CA ILE A 352 16.61 15.36 -13.72
C ILE A 352 17.26 13.98 -13.60
N ALA A 353 18.18 13.84 -12.65
CA ALA A 353 18.84 12.59 -12.35
C ALA A 353 18.27 12.10 -11.03
N GLN A 354 17.14 11.37 -11.10
CA GLN A 354 16.94 10.38 -10.06
C GLN A 354 18.12 9.42 -10.11
N PRO A 355 18.76 9.12 -8.98
CA PRO A 355 19.82 8.14 -8.95
C PRO A 355 19.25 6.74 -9.32
N PRO A 356 20.12 5.76 -9.69
CA PRO A 356 19.74 4.40 -10.06
C PRO A 356 18.64 3.78 -9.18
N ARG A 357 17.96 2.73 -9.66
CA ARG A 357 16.82 2.06 -8.99
C ARG A 357 17.01 1.80 -7.48
N MET A 358 18.25 1.60 -7.04
CA MET A 358 18.67 1.42 -5.65
C MET A 358 18.44 2.66 -4.76
N TRP A 359 18.49 3.86 -5.33
CA TRP A 359 18.40 5.15 -4.66
C TRP A 359 17.17 5.97 -5.06
N ALA A 360 16.15 5.36 -5.67
CA ALA A 360 14.91 6.07 -6.02
C ALA A 360 14.23 6.80 -4.82
N THR A 361 14.63 6.47 -3.59
CA THR A 361 14.23 7.12 -2.34
C THR A 361 15.21 8.19 -1.82
N HIS A 362 16.39 8.33 -2.42
CA HIS A 362 17.44 9.29 -2.04
C HIS A 362 17.33 10.59 -2.85
N PRO A 363 17.92 11.70 -2.36
CA PRO A 363 18.05 12.93 -3.13
C PRO A 363 18.85 12.74 -4.44
N GLN A 364 18.70 13.68 -5.38
CA GLN A 364 19.39 13.62 -6.67
C GLN A 364 20.91 13.77 -6.48
N ASN A 365 21.72 13.10 -7.32
CA ASN A 365 23.18 13.10 -7.19
C ASN A 365 23.78 14.53 -7.24
N HIS A 366 23.21 15.43 -8.05
CA HIS A 366 23.65 16.83 -8.08
C HIS A 366 23.30 17.59 -6.79
N GLU A 367 22.15 17.32 -6.16
CA GLU A 367 21.78 17.92 -4.87
C GLU A 367 22.74 17.43 -3.76
N ARG A 368 23.11 16.15 -3.81
CA ARG A 368 24.09 15.55 -2.89
C ARG A 368 25.49 16.11 -3.10
N GLU A 369 25.94 16.28 -4.35
CA GLU A 369 27.21 16.94 -4.67
C GLU A 369 27.22 18.41 -4.21
N GLU A 370 26.13 19.15 -4.44
CA GLU A 370 26.00 20.53 -3.97
C GLU A 370 26.07 20.62 -2.44
N ASN A 371 25.41 19.69 -1.73
CA ASN A 371 25.50 19.59 -0.27
C ASN A 371 26.92 19.21 0.21
N ALA A 372 27.56 18.23 -0.45
CA ALA A 372 28.91 17.76 -0.10
C ALA A 372 30.01 18.79 -0.37
N LYS A 373 29.82 19.65 -1.39
CA LYS A 373 30.76 20.72 -1.78
C LYS A 373 30.36 22.11 -1.27
N ARG A 374 29.27 22.25 -0.51
CA ARG A 374 28.84 23.52 0.10
C ARG A 374 29.94 24.14 0.96
N THR A 375 30.63 23.30 1.72
CA THR A 375 31.87 23.63 2.41
C THR A 375 32.90 22.63 1.94
N TYR A 376 33.68 23.00 0.92
CA TYR A 376 34.61 22.09 0.28
C TYR A 376 35.76 21.71 1.22
N LEU A 377 35.96 20.42 1.43
CA LEU A 377 37.06 19.85 2.19
C LEU A 377 37.90 18.93 1.30
N ALA A 378 39.15 19.32 1.06
CA ALA A 378 40.09 18.51 0.29
C ALA A 378 40.66 17.37 1.15
N ALA A 379 40.76 16.18 0.57
CA ALA A 379 41.44 15.03 1.15
C ALA A 379 42.23 14.28 0.06
N PRO A 380 43.38 13.68 0.39
CA PRO A 380 44.15 12.90 -0.58
C PRO A 380 43.43 11.61 -0.95
N THR A 381 43.39 11.29 -2.24
CA THR A 381 42.78 10.06 -2.74
C THR A 381 43.77 8.90 -2.71
N ASP A 382 43.38 7.83 -2.03
CA ASP A 382 44.00 6.51 -2.07
C ASP A 382 43.34 5.63 -3.15
N GLU A 383 44.08 5.39 -4.24
CA GLU A 383 43.61 4.66 -5.42
C GLU A 383 43.68 3.13 -5.30
N ARG A 384 44.23 2.60 -4.20
CA ARG A 384 44.30 1.14 -3.99
C ARG A 384 42.88 0.55 -3.93
N SER A 385 42.73 -0.70 -4.37
CA SER A 385 41.44 -1.41 -4.32
C SER A 385 40.92 -1.58 -2.90
N ALA A 386 39.61 -1.47 -2.71
CA ALA A 386 38.96 -1.76 -1.43
C ALA A 386 39.15 -3.22 -0.97
N TRP A 387 39.46 -4.15 -1.89
CA TRP A 387 39.79 -5.54 -1.57
C TRP A 387 40.98 -5.70 -0.63
N VAL A 388 41.86 -4.70 -0.53
CA VAL A 388 42.99 -4.68 0.42
C VAL A 388 42.53 -4.73 1.89
N LEU A 389 41.25 -4.45 2.17
CA LEU A 389 40.66 -4.55 3.51
C LEU A 389 40.19 -5.97 3.87
N PHE A 390 40.05 -6.85 2.89
CA PHE A 390 39.47 -8.18 3.07
C PHE A 390 40.56 -9.25 3.05
N ASP A 391 40.66 -10.00 4.14
CA ASP A 391 41.52 -11.16 4.25
C ASP A 391 40.89 -12.34 3.47
N ASP A 392 41.67 -13.07 2.68
CA ASP A 392 41.20 -14.14 1.78
C ASP A 392 39.98 -13.73 0.91
N ALA A 393 40.13 -12.59 0.23
CA ALA A 393 39.07 -12.02 -0.62
C ALA A 393 38.56 -13.01 -1.69
N ARG A 394 39.42 -13.91 -2.20
CA ARG A 394 39.03 -14.92 -3.20
C ARG A 394 38.00 -15.89 -2.63
N ASN A 395 38.28 -16.52 -1.49
CA ASN A 395 37.33 -17.46 -0.88
C ASN A 395 35.99 -16.78 -0.55
N LEU A 396 36.03 -15.53 -0.10
CA LEU A 396 34.83 -14.77 0.21
C LEU A 396 33.94 -14.54 -1.04
N ARG A 397 34.56 -14.17 -2.16
CA ARG A 397 33.89 -13.98 -3.45
C ARG A 397 33.27 -15.27 -3.98
N GLU A 398 33.99 -16.38 -3.90
CA GLU A 398 33.49 -17.69 -4.33
C GLU A 398 32.27 -18.14 -3.50
N ARG A 399 32.31 -17.96 -2.17
CA ARG A 399 31.19 -18.29 -1.28
C ARG A 399 29.94 -17.46 -1.55
N VAL A 400 30.10 -16.16 -1.78
CA VAL A 400 28.98 -15.27 -2.12
C VAL A 400 28.44 -15.59 -3.52
N THR A 401 29.31 -15.98 -4.46
CA THR A 401 28.88 -16.46 -5.79
C THR A 401 28.05 -17.73 -5.66
N ALA A 402 28.49 -18.72 -4.87
CA ALA A 402 27.74 -19.95 -4.61
C ALA A 402 26.35 -19.68 -3.99
N MET A 403 26.26 -18.73 -3.05
CA MET A 403 24.98 -18.30 -2.47
C MET A 403 24.05 -17.66 -3.51
N LEU A 404 24.60 -16.92 -4.47
CA LEU A 404 23.85 -16.23 -5.53
C LEU A 404 23.29 -17.19 -6.58
N ILE A 405 24.06 -18.20 -6.99
CA ILE A 405 23.65 -19.19 -8.01
C ILE A 405 22.81 -20.33 -7.41
N GLY A 406 22.92 -20.58 -6.10
CA GLY A 406 22.27 -21.68 -5.42
C GLY A 406 22.91 -23.04 -5.73
N ASP A 407 22.24 -24.12 -5.31
CA ASP A 407 22.66 -25.47 -5.68
C ASP A 407 22.21 -25.77 -7.12
N THR A 408 23.19 -25.89 -8.01
CA THR A 408 22.96 -26.13 -9.45
C THR A 408 23.14 -27.60 -9.82
N GLY A 409 23.72 -28.43 -8.95
CA GLY A 409 24.11 -29.81 -9.26
C GLY A 409 25.31 -29.96 -10.22
N TYR A 410 25.91 -28.85 -10.69
CA TYR A 410 27.04 -28.85 -11.61
C TYR A 410 28.33 -28.35 -10.94
N ALA A 411 29.48 -28.87 -11.40
CA ALA A 411 30.78 -28.40 -10.94
C ALA A 411 31.03 -26.95 -11.40
N THR A 412 31.61 -26.13 -10.53
CA THR A 412 31.92 -24.74 -10.86
C THR A 412 33.10 -24.64 -11.81
N VAL A 413 33.06 -23.61 -12.65
CA VAL A 413 34.07 -23.34 -13.68
C VAL A 413 35.04 -22.26 -13.20
N ASP A 414 36.32 -22.44 -13.52
CA ASP A 414 37.40 -21.51 -13.16
C ASP A 414 37.18 -20.10 -13.76
N PRO A 415 37.55 -19.01 -13.07
CA PRO A 415 37.28 -17.65 -13.52
C PRO A 415 37.88 -17.33 -14.89
N ASP A 416 39.06 -17.87 -15.20
CA ASP A 416 39.73 -17.59 -16.49
C ASP A 416 38.99 -18.21 -17.67
N VAL A 417 38.30 -19.33 -17.44
CA VAL A 417 37.41 -19.94 -18.45
C VAL A 417 36.15 -19.10 -18.61
N SER A 418 35.53 -18.65 -17.51
CA SER A 418 34.34 -17.80 -17.56
C SER A 418 34.61 -16.44 -18.22
N VAL A 419 35.79 -15.85 -17.98
CA VAL A 419 36.21 -14.61 -18.67
C VAL A 419 36.48 -14.87 -20.15
N ARG A 420 37.06 -16.01 -20.53
CA ARG A 420 37.21 -16.35 -21.96
C ARG A 420 35.86 -16.53 -22.65
N GLN A 421 34.90 -17.20 -22.01
CA GLN A 421 33.54 -17.32 -22.52
C GLN A 421 32.86 -15.95 -22.62
N LEU A 422 33.08 -15.07 -21.65
CA LEU A 422 32.62 -13.70 -21.74
C LEU A 422 33.27 -12.96 -22.92
N ASP A 423 34.57 -13.13 -23.12
CA ASP A 423 35.31 -12.51 -24.21
C ASP A 423 34.82 -13.00 -25.57
N GLU A 424 34.46 -14.28 -25.72
CA GLU A 424 33.80 -14.82 -26.92
C GLU A 424 32.49 -14.07 -27.25
N HIS A 425 31.74 -13.62 -26.23
CA HIS A 425 30.55 -12.78 -26.46
C HIS A 425 30.93 -11.38 -26.96
N PHE A 426 32.10 -10.86 -26.59
CA PHE A 426 32.59 -9.55 -27.01
C PHE A 426 33.43 -9.57 -28.31
N THR A 427 33.82 -10.74 -28.80
CA THR A 427 34.47 -10.90 -30.12
C THR A 427 33.49 -10.88 -31.29
N GLN A 428 32.19 -10.75 -31.02
CA GLN A 428 31.16 -10.62 -32.04
C GLN A 428 31.42 -9.38 -32.90
N GLU A 429 31.23 -9.49 -34.21
CA GLU A 429 31.62 -8.44 -35.17
C GLU A 429 30.94 -7.11 -34.80
N HIS A 430 29.63 -7.13 -34.53
CA HIS A 430 28.86 -5.93 -34.20
C HIS A 430 29.26 -5.22 -32.89
N LEU A 431 30.12 -5.82 -32.06
CA LEU A 431 30.63 -5.22 -30.82
C LEU A 431 32.04 -4.65 -30.95
N ARG A 432 32.64 -4.74 -32.14
CA ARG A 432 33.94 -4.15 -32.44
C ARG A 432 33.98 -2.64 -32.12
N PRO A 433 35.00 -2.14 -31.39
CA PRO A 433 35.12 -0.74 -30.97
C PRO A 433 34.99 0.27 -32.11
N GLU A 434 35.38 -0.12 -33.32
CA GLU A 434 35.38 0.71 -34.51
C GLU A 434 33.95 1.18 -34.86
N TYR A 435 32.92 0.37 -34.56
CA TYR A 435 31.50 0.73 -34.73
C TYR A 435 30.96 1.69 -33.64
N ARG A 436 31.80 2.11 -32.68
CA ARG A 436 31.46 3.09 -31.63
C ARG A 436 30.22 2.71 -30.80
N GLY A 437 29.94 1.40 -30.68
CA GLY A 437 28.82 0.86 -29.89
C GLY A 437 27.41 1.09 -30.47
N ILE A 438 27.29 1.56 -31.72
CA ILE A 438 25.97 1.86 -32.33
C ILE A 438 25.06 0.63 -32.38
N TYR A 439 25.58 -0.52 -32.79
CA TYR A 439 24.83 -1.78 -32.89
C TYR A 439 24.46 -2.42 -31.55
N MET A 440 25.11 -1.99 -30.47
CA MET A 440 24.79 -2.43 -29.12
C MET A 440 23.67 -1.59 -28.49
N SER A 441 23.69 -0.28 -28.74
CA SER A 441 22.88 0.70 -28.01
C SER A 441 21.75 1.33 -28.84
N PHE A 442 21.71 1.08 -30.14
CA PHE A 442 20.71 1.60 -31.06
C PHE A 442 20.14 0.49 -31.96
N PRO A 443 18.81 0.45 -32.19
CA PRO A 443 18.21 -0.56 -33.08
C PRO A 443 18.63 -0.32 -34.53
N ALA A 444 19.14 -1.37 -35.17
CA ALA A 444 19.73 -1.28 -36.51
C ALA A 444 18.68 -1.03 -37.60
N ALA A 445 17.46 -1.57 -37.42
CA ALA A 445 16.44 -1.57 -38.46
C ALA A 445 15.04 -1.12 -37.99
N ARG A 446 14.76 -1.12 -36.67
CA ARG A 446 13.42 -0.83 -36.11
C ARG A 446 12.90 0.61 -36.26
N HIS A 447 13.61 1.47 -36.98
CA HIS A 447 13.24 2.87 -37.18
C HIS A 447 12.34 3.11 -38.40
N THR A 448 12.08 2.07 -39.19
CA THR A 448 11.20 2.08 -40.38
C THR A 448 10.23 0.89 -40.32
N ARG A 449 9.16 0.92 -41.15
CA ARG A 449 8.23 -0.21 -41.34
C ARG A 449 8.61 -1.13 -42.50
N SER A 450 9.49 -0.66 -43.38
CA SER A 450 9.87 -1.37 -44.60
C SER A 450 11.40 -1.45 -44.67
N PRO A 451 11.95 -2.64 -45.00
CA PRO A 451 13.38 -2.82 -45.12
C PRO A 451 13.99 -1.96 -46.25
N GLN A 452 13.24 -1.68 -47.31
CA GLN A 452 13.70 -0.84 -48.43
C GLN A 452 13.98 0.61 -48.00
N SER A 453 13.35 1.10 -46.93
CA SER A 453 13.57 2.46 -46.42
C SER A 453 14.84 2.59 -45.56
N LEU A 454 15.51 1.48 -45.26
CA LEU A 454 16.80 1.46 -44.53
C LEU A 454 17.97 1.95 -45.38
N THR A 455 17.74 2.14 -46.68
CA THR A 455 18.75 2.51 -47.67
C THR A 455 18.19 3.59 -48.58
N GLU A 456 19.06 4.28 -49.29
CA GLU A 456 18.72 5.18 -50.39
C GLU A 456 19.73 5.03 -51.52
N PRO A 457 19.36 5.35 -52.77
CA PRO A 457 20.30 5.35 -53.88
C PRO A 457 21.40 6.38 -53.66
N VAL A 458 22.66 5.95 -53.77
CA VAL A 458 23.85 6.80 -53.61
C VAL A 458 24.85 6.47 -54.72
N THR A 459 25.59 7.48 -55.18
CA THR A 459 26.72 7.30 -56.10
C THR A 459 28.02 7.46 -55.31
N LEU A 460 28.92 6.48 -55.43
CA LEU A 460 30.23 6.52 -54.76
C LEU A 460 31.25 7.30 -55.58
N ALA A 461 32.08 8.09 -54.91
CA ALA A 461 33.16 8.88 -55.53
C ALA A 461 34.57 8.29 -55.30
N GLY A 462 34.68 7.19 -54.56
CA GLY A 462 35.96 6.58 -54.15
C GLY A 462 35.77 5.45 -53.14
N PRO A 463 36.87 4.93 -52.55
CA PRO A 463 36.82 3.83 -51.58
C PRO A 463 36.02 4.22 -50.32
N LEU A 464 35.48 3.20 -49.65
CA LEU A 464 34.71 3.35 -48.42
C LEU A 464 35.66 3.45 -47.21
N GLU A 465 35.93 4.67 -46.76
CA GLU A 465 36.73 4.92 -45.56
C GLU A 465 35.93 4.66 -44.28
N PHE A 466 36.43 3.76 -43.43
CA PHE A 466 35.71 3.29 -42.24
C PHE A 466 35.40 4.42 -41.24
N ASP A 467 36.36 5.30 -40.95
CA ASP A 467 36.18 6.42 -40.01
C ASP A 467 35.20 7.49 -40.53
N ALA A 468 35.01 7.59 -41.85
CA ALA A 468 33.99 8.46 -42.44
C ALA A 468 32.58 7.88 -42.28
N LEU A 469 32.46 6.55 -42.36
CA LEU A 469 31.22 5.81 -42.16
C LEU A 469 30.79 5.76 -40.69
N TYR A 470 31.76 5.65 -39.77
CA TYR A 470 31.52 5.58 -38.33
C TYR A 470 32.25 6.69 -37.57
N PRO A 471 31.80 7.96 -37.69
CA PRO A 471 32.45 9.09 -37.05
C PRO A 471 32.41 9.03 -35.52
N ALA A 472 33.42 9.62 -34.86
CA ALA A 472 33.52 9.67 -33.39
C ALA A 472 32.32 10.32 -32.69
N ALA A 473 31.55 11.16 -33.41
CA ALA A 473 30.33 11.79 -32.90
C ALA A 473 29.25 10.77 -32.45
N ILE A 474 29.27 9.54 -33.00
CA ILE A 474 28.32 8.47 -32.64
C ILE A 474 28.34 8.20 -31.13
N SER A 475 29.52 8.08 -30.51
CA SER A 475 29.63 7.79 -29.08
C SER A 475 28.97 8.89 -28.24
N HIS A 476 29.17 10.16 -28.62
CA HIS A 476 28.55 11.31 -27.96
C HIS A 476 27.03 11.32 -28.15
N ASP A 477 26.54 11.04 -29.36
CA ASP A 477 25.11 11.01 -29.66
C ASP A 477 24.39 9.85 -28.95
N LEU A 478 25.03 8.69 -28.82
CA LEU A 478 24.52 7.57 -28.02
C LEU A 478 24.45 7.92 -26.54
N ASP A 479 25.48 8.59 -25.99
CA ASP A 479 25.45 9.05 -24.61
C ASP A 479 24.33 10.08 -24.37
N ARG A 480 24.21 11.06 -25.27
CA ARG A 480 23.14 12.06 -25.25
C ARG A 480 21.76 11.42 -25.34
N LEU A 481 21.57 10.43 -26.23
CA LEU A 481 20.31 9.71 -26.35
C LEU A 481 19.95 8.97 -25.05
N ARG A 482 20.91 8.30 -24.42
CA ARG A 482 20.69 7.62 -23.12
C ARG A 482 20.27 8.62 -22.03
N LYS A 483 20.91 9.78 -21.96
CA LYS A 483 20.56 10.85 -21.01
C LYS A 483 19.14 11.36 -21.25
N LEU A 484 18.80 11.68 -22.50
CA LEU A 484 17.47 12.16 -22.87
C LEU A 484 16.37 11.08 -22.67
N ASP A 485 16.66 9.80 -22.95
CA ASP A 485 15.74 8.69 -22.69
C ASP A 485 15.42 8.56 -21.19
N ARG A 486 16.45 8.70 -20.33
CA ARG A 486 16.27 8.75 -18.87
C ARG A 486 15.44 9.97 -18.45
N GLU A 487 15.76 11.16 -18.98
CA GLU A 487 15.03 12.41 -18.71
C GLU A 487 13.54 12.28 -19.07
N HIS A 488 13.23 11.81 -20.28
CA HIS A 488 11.86 11.63 -20.75
C HIS A 488 11.09 10.58 -19.93
N ALA A 489 11.72 9.45 -19.59
CA ALA A 489 11.09 8.43 -18.74
C ALA A 489 10.72 8.98 -17.35
N LEU A 490 11.55 9.86 -16.78
CA LEU A 490 11.31 10.53 -15.50
C LEU A 490 10.19 11.57 -15.59
N LEU A 491 10.14 12.38 -16.65
CA LEU A 491 9.06 13.34 -16.86
C LEU A 491 7.70 12.66 -17.05
N ARG A 492 7.62 11.59 -17.86
CA ARG A 492 6.38 10.80 -18.01
C ARG A 492 5.95 10.15 -16.69
N SER A 493 6.91 9.63 -15.95
CA SER A 493 6.72 9.08 -14.60
C SER A 493 6.11 10.09 -13.62
N LEU A 494 6.54 11.35 -13.67
CA LEU A 494 5.98 12.46 -12.87
C LEU A 494 4.59 12.88 -13.35
N HIS A 495 4.39 12.92 -14.67
CA HIS A 495 3.10 13.24 -15.30
C HIS A 495 2.02 12.21 -14.93
N ASP A 496 2.35 10.92 -15.04
CA ASP A 496 1.44 9.82 -14.75
C ASP A 496 1.22 9.59 -13.24
N GLY A 497 1.98 10.28 -12.38
CA GLY A 497 1.87 10.20 -10.93
C GLY A 497 2.45 8.93 -10.30
N HIS A 498 3.17 8.11 -11.09
CA HIS A 498 3.94 6.97 -10.58
C HIS A 498 5.08 7.42 -9.67
N TYR A 499 5.71 8.54 -10.03
CA TYR A 499 6.68 9.23 -9.18
C TYR A 499 6.10 10.53 -8.65
N GLN A 500 6.48 10.85 -7.42
CA GLN A 500 6.20 12.13 -6.78
C GLN A 500 7.53 12.74 -6.39
N THR A 501 7.72 14.01 -6.70
CA THR A 501 8.89 14.73 -6.17
C THR A 501 8.76 14.80 -4.66
N SER A 502 9.91 14.65 -4.00
CA SER A 502 10.00 14.48 -2.57
C SER A 502 9.64 15.73 -1.76
N ASP A 503 9.68 16.90 -2.38
CA ASP A 503 9.24 18.19 -1.85
C ASP A 503 7.99 18.75 -2.55
N GLY A 504 7.39 17.98 -3.49
CA GLY A 504 6.25 18.42 -4.28
C GLY A 504 6.57 19.45 -5.37
N ILE A 505 7.84 19.85 -5.51
CA ILE A 505 8.30 20.82 -6.51
C ILE A 505 8.97 20.06 -7.65
N ILE A 506 8.51 20.26 -8.89
CA ILE A 506 9.14 19.66 -10.06
C ILE A 506 10.20 20.64 -10.56
N ARG A 507 11.47 20.25 -10.53
CA ARG A 507 12.56 21.04 -11.11
C ARG A 507 13.04 20.39 -12.39
N HIS A 508 13.12 21.15 -13.47
CA HIS A 508 13.55 20.69 -14.79
C HIS A 508 14.42 21.76 -15.43
N ARG A 509 15.67 21.42 -15.79
CA ARG A 509 16.64 22.31 -16.45
C ARG A 509 16.73 23.71 -15.80
N GLY A 510 16.82 23.73 -14.47
CA GLY A 510 16.92 24.96 -13.67
C GLY A 510 15.60 25.72 -13.44
N LYS A 511 14.47 25.25 -13.97
CA LYS A 511 13.14 25.85 -13.80
C LYS A 511 12.28 25.03 -12.85
N VAL A 512 11.43 25.70 -12.08
CA VAL A 512 10.36 25.05 -11.31
C VAL A 512 9.14 24.91 -12.21
N LEU A 513 8.77 23.67 -12.56
CA LEU A 513 7.59 23.34 -13.34
C LEU A 513 6.38 23.08 -12.45
N ARG A 514 5.21 23.56 -12.88
CA ARG A 514 3.90 23.10 -12.39
C ARG A 514 3.53 21.81 -13.10
N ARG A 515 2.66 20.99 -12.48
CA ARG A 515 2.16 19.76 -13.12
C ARG A 515 1.49 19.98 -14.48
N ALA A 516 0.89 21.15 -14.70
CA ALA A 516 0.28 21.51 -15.96
C ALA A 516 1.30 21.75 -17.09
N GLU A 517 2.55 22.06 -16.76
CA GLU A 517 3.64 22.34 -17.72
C GLU A 517 4.46 21.08 -18.05
N LEU A 518 4.17 19.94 -17.38
CA LEU A 518 4.83 18.66 -17.66
C LEU A 518 4.62 18.14 -19.09
N PRO A 519 3.42 18.23 -19.72
CA PRO A 519 3.24 17.82 -21.11
C PRO A 519 4.20 18.55 -22.05
N ASP A 520 4.28 19.88 -21.95
CA ASP A 520 5.16 20.69 -22.80
C ASP A 520 6.64 20.33 -22.59
N ALA A 521 7.05 20.07 -21.35
CA ALA A 521 8.41 19.63 -21.05
C ALA A 521 8.70 18.22 -21.61
N ILE A 522 7.72 17.30 -21.56
CA ILE A 522 7.83 15.97 -22.17
C ILE A 522 7.99 16.10 -23.68
N ASP A 523 7.15 16.91 -24.33
CA ASP A 523 7.17 17.11 -25.78
C ASP A 523 8.49 17.75 -26.25
N ALA A 524 9.04 18.69 -25.48
CA ALA A 524 10.34 19.30 -25.77
C ALA A 524 11.49 18.28 -25.70
N VAL A 525 11.55 17.47 -24.63
CA VAL A 525 12.56 16.42 -24.50
C VAL A 525 12.35 15.34 -25.57
N ASP A 526 11.10 15.00 -25.91
CA ASP A 526 10.79 14.03 -26.96
C ASP A 526 11.22 14.52 -28.36
N ALA A 527 11.09 15.81 -28.63
CA ALA A 527 11.59 16.43 -29.85
C ALA A 527 13.13 16.34 -29.94
N GLU A 528 13.84 16.62 -28.85
CA GLU A 528 15.31 16.48 -28.77
C GLU A 528 15.75 15.02 -28.94
N ARG A 529 15.07 14.07 -28.27
CA ARG A 529 15.28 12.63 -28.46
C ARG A 529 15.09 12.25 -29.91
N GLY A 530 13.98 12.67 -30.51
CA GLY A 530 13.67 12.42 -31.91
C GLY A 530 14.76 12.96 -32.85
N ALA A 531 15.33 14.13 -32.56
CA ALA A 531 16.43 14.69 -33.35
C ALA A 531 17.70 13.84 -33.28
N VAL A 532 18.15 13.46 -32.07
CA VAL A 532 19.34 12.61 -31.90
C VAL A 532 19.13 11.23 -32.54
N ARG A 533 17.95 10.64 -32.39
CA ARG A 533 17.59 9.36 -33.04
C ARG A 533 17.64 9.47 -34.56
N ARG A 534 17.10 10.54 -35.15
CA ARG A 534 17.17 10.76 -36.61
C ARG A 534 18.61 10.91 -37.09
N GLY A 535 19.48 11.55 -36.32
CA GLY A 535 20.92 11.62 -36.61
C GLY A 535 21.56 10.22 -36.69
N LEU A 536 21.38 9.40 -35.66
CA LEU A 536 21.89 8.02 -35.63
C LEU A 536 21.27 7.13 -36.73
N GLN A 537 19.99 7.32 -37.06
CA GLN A 537 19.33 6.65 -38.18
C GLN A 537 19.94 7.04 -39.53
N ALA A 538 20.22 8.33 -39.73
CA ALA A 538 20.85 8.82 -40.95
C ALA A 538 22.26 8.24 -41.13
N VAL A 539 23.03 8.10 -40.05
CA VAL A 539 24.33 7.42 -40.08
C VAL A 539 24.16 5.98 -40.56
N LEU A 540 23.31 5.18 -39.92
CA LEU A 540 23.09 3.79 -40.33
C LEU A 540 22.61 3.70 -41.78
N LYS A 541 21.66 4.54 -42.19
CA LYS A 541 21.13 4.59 -43.55
C LYS A 541 22.24 4.90 -44.56
N ALA A 542 23.07 5.91 -44.30
CA ALA A 542 24.19 6.28 -45.16
C ALA A 542 25.19 5.13 -45.29
N VAL A 543 25.53 4.47 -44.18
CA VAL A 543 26.42 3.30 -44.16
C VAL A 543 25.85 2.17 -45.03
N ARG A 544 24.58 1.79 -44.84
CA ARG A 544 23.98 0.70 -45.64
C ARG A 544 23.88 1.06 -47.12
N SER A 545 23.56 2.31 -47.42
CA SER A 545 23.44 2.82 -48.79
C SER A 545 24.78 2.82 -49.52
N ALA A 546 25.85 3.23 -48.84
CA ALA A 546 27.20 3.22 -49.39
C ALA A 546 27.67 1.79 -49.72
N HIS A 547 27.44 0.83 -48.83
CA HIS A 547 27.83 -0.56 -49.08
C HIS A 547 26.98 -1.23 -50.19
N LEU A 548 25.70 -0.91 -50.32
CA LEU A 548 24.89 -1.39 -51.45
C LEU A 548 25.35 -0.79 -52.78
N ALA A 549 25.69 0.50 -52.81
CA ALA A 549 26.26 1.14 -53.99
C ALA A 549 27.63 0.55 -54.36
N ALA A 550 28.45 0.17 -53.37
CA ALA A 550 29.69 -0.57 -53.61
C ALA A 550 29.40 -1.97 -54.17
N ALA A 551 28.41 -2.68 -53.63
CA ALA A 551 28.02 -4.01 -54.11
C ALA A 551 27.59 -4.00 -55.59
N ASP A 552 26.93 -2.93 -56.05
CA ASP A 552 26.55 -2.76 -57.46
C ASP A 552 27.76 -2.77 -58.40
N THR A 553 28.92 -2.30 -57.93
CA THR A 553 30.18 -2.31 -58.71
C THR A 553 30.89 -3.65 -58.69
N VAL A 554 30.59 -4.50 -57.68
CA VAL A 554 31.22 -5.81 -57.50
C VAL A 554 30.42 -6.89 -58.23
N SER A 555 29.16 -7.14 -57.82
CA SER A 555 28.25 -8.03 -58.54
C SER A 555 26.78 -7.88 -58.07
N PRO A 556 25.80 -8.15 -58.96
CA PRO A 556 24.38 -8.17 -58.58
C PRO A 556 24.06 -9.18 -57.47
N ALA A 557 24.84 -10.27 -57.36
CA ALA A 557 24.67 -11.28 -56.33
C ALA A 557 25.03 -10.75 -54.93
N TRP A 558 26.11 -9.95 -54.81
CA TRP A 558 26.46 -9.29 -53.54
C TRP A 558 25.40 -8.28 -53.12
N ARG A 559 24.84 -7.52 -54.07
CA ARG A 559 23.74 -6.60 -53.78
C ARG A 559 22.53 -7.34 -53.18
N ALA A 560 22.09 -8.41 -53.85
CA ALA A 560 20.97 -9.23 -53.38
C ALA A 560 21.27 -9.88 -52.01
N TYR A 561 22.51 -10.28 -51.76
CA TYR A 561 22.95 -10.86 -50.49
C TYR A 561 22.83 -9.86 -49.33
N LEU A 562 23.37 -8.64 -49.50
CA LEU A 562 23.30 -7.58 -48.49
C LEU A 562 21.85 -7.12 -48.22
N GLU A 563 21.03 -6.94 -49.26
CA GLU A 563 19.60 -6.59 -49.12
C GLU A 563 18.84 -7.70 -48.37
N GLY A 564 19.17 -8.97 -48.65
CA GLY A 564 18.64 -10.13 -47.97
C GLY A 564 18.96 -10.14 -46.48
N LEU A 565 20.24 -9.99 -46.12
CA LEU A 565 20.69 -9.91 -44.73
C LEU A 565 20.03 -8.75 -43.99
N LEU A 566 19.96 -7.57 -44.61
CA LEU A 566 19.31 -6.40 -44.03
C LEU A 566 17.81 -6.65 -43.75
N SER A 567 17.15 -7.37 -44.66
CA SER A 567 15.74 -7.76 -44.49
C SER A 567 15.54 -8.77 -43.36
N ILE A 568 16.49 -9.68 -43.14
CA ILE A 568 16.48 -10.61 -41.99
C ILE A 568 16.70 -9.85 -40.67
N VAL A 569 17.66 -8.91 -40.62
CA VAL A 569 17.87 -8.05 -39.43
C VAL A 569 16.60 -7.28 -39.09
N HIS A 570 15.96 -6.66 -40.10
CA HIS A 570 14.69 -5.95 -39.94
C HIS A 570 13.59 -6.87 -39.41
N TYR A 571 13.38 -8.04 -40.03
CA TYR A 571 12.40 -9.03 -39.57
C TYR A 571 12.65 -9.44 -38.10
N ALA A 572 13.88 -9.84 -37.77
CA ALA A 572 14.22 -10.35 -36.45
C ALA A 572 14.05 -9.28 -35.35
N GLU A 573 14.50 -8.04 -35.60
CA GLU A 573 14.30 -6.92 -34.67
C GLU A 573 12.81 -6.62 -34.41
N HIS A 574 12.01 -6.55 -35.47
CA HIS A 574 10.58 -6.26 -35.34
C HIS A 574 9.81 -7.40 -34.67
N ALA A 575 10.07 -8.65 -35.05
CA ALA A 575 9.43 -9.81 -34.45
C ALA A 575 9.79 -9.93 -32.95
N GLU A 576 11.08 -9.77 -32.60
CA GLU A 576 11.53 -9.81 -31.20
C GLU A 576 10.86 -8.70 -30.37
N ALA A 577 10.87 -7.47 -30.89
CA ALA A 577 10.26 -6.33 -30.21
C ALA A 577 8.75 -6.51 -30.04
N ASN A 578 8.05 -7.05 -31.05
CA ASN A 578 6.61 -7.29 -31.01
C ASN A 578 6.25 -8.33 -29.94
N VAL A 579 7.01 -9.43 -29.85
CA VAL A 579 6.83 -10.47 -28.80
C VAL A 579 7.04 -9.86 -27.41
N ARG A 580 8.14 -9.13 -27.21
CA ARG A 580 8.47 -8.50 -25.91
C ARG A 580 7.45 -7.43 -25.51
N ASP A 581 6.99 -6.60 -26.44
CA ASP A 581 5.97 -5.57 -26.19
C ASP A 581 4.61 -6.17 -25.85
N ALA A 582 4.17 -7.21 -26.58
CA ALA A 582 2.93 -7.92 -26.26
C ALA A 582 3.00 -8.58 -24.86
N HIS A 583 4.15 -9.13 -24.49
CA HIS A 583 4.37 -9.68 -23.16
C HIS A 583 4.35 -8.60 -22.07
N ALA A 584 5.03 -7.47 -22.29
CA ALA A 584 5.01 -6.33 -21.37
C ALA A 584 3.58 -5.79 -21.18
N HIS A 585 2.79 -5.70 -22.25
CA HIS A 585 1.38 -5.30 -22.18
C HIS A 585 0.54 -6.28 -21.36
N LEU A 586 0.75 -7.60 -21.53
CA LEU A 586 0.10 -8.62 -20.69
C LEU A 586 0.43 -8.45 -19.20
N LEU A 587 1.72 -8.33 -18.86
CA LEU A 587 2.17 -8.13 -17.48
C LEU A 587 1.55 -6.86 -16.88
N LEU A 588 1.47 -5.77 -17.65
CA LEU A 588 0.82 -4.55 -17.20
C LEU A 588 -0.66 -4.76 -16.91
N ARG A 589 -1.39 -5.47 -17.79
CA ARG A 589 -2.82 -5.77 -17.59
C ARG A 589 -3.05 -6.66 -16.37
N GLN A 590 -2.17 -7.62 -16.12
CA GLN A 590 -2.19 -8.42 -14.90
C GLN A 590 -1.97 -7.55 -13.66
N HIS A 591 -0.94 -6.69 -13.65
CA HIS A 591 -0.67 -5.79 -12.55
C HIS A 591 -1.84 -4.84 -12.27
N ARG A 592 -2.46 -4.27 -13.32
CA ARG A 592 -3.65 -3.41 -13.18
C ARG A 592 -4.85 -4.16 -12.65
N ALA A 593 -5.11 -5.36 -13.16
CA ALA A 593 -6.23 -6.18 -12.70
C ALA A 593 -6.04 -6.65 -11.24
N ALA A 594 -4.79 -6.85 -10.81
CA ALA A 594 -4.43 -7.20 -9.44
C ALA A 594 -4.41 -6.00 -8.48
N ALA A 595 -4.38 -4.75 -8.98
CA ALA A 595 -4.22 -3.54 -8.16
C ALA A 595 -5.35 -3.32 -7.13
N GLY A 596 -6.56 -3.82 -7.40
CA GLY A 596 -7.69 -3.80 -6.46
C GLY A 596 -7.69 -4.96 -5.45
N GLY A 597 -6.63 -5.76 -5.40
CA GLY A 597 -6.51 -6.96 -4.57
C GLY A 597 -7.25 -8.18 -5.12
N SER A 598 -8.38 -8.01 -5.81
CA SER A 598 -9.12 -9.06 -6.56
C SER A 598 -9.20 -8.70 -8.02
N ILE A 599 -8.93 -9.69 -8.87
CA ILE A 599 -9.21 -9.61 -10.30
C ILE A 599 -10.72 -9.74 -10.48
N THR A 600 -11.37 -8.66 -10.92
CA THR A 600 -12.79 -8.66 -11.26
C THR A 600 -13.02 -9.46 -12.55
N GLU A 601 -14.27 -9.81 -12.85
CA GLU A 601 -14.61 -10.49 -14.10
C GLU A 601 -14.14 -9.71 -15.34
N ASN A 602 -14.30 -8.38 -15.32
CA ASN A 602 -13.78 -7.49 -16.35
C ASN A 602 -12.24 -7.53 -16.40
N GLY A 603 -11.57 -7.59 -15.24
CA GLY A 603 -10.12 -7.74 -15.14
C GLY A 603 -9.62 -9.03 -15.79
N VAL A 604 -10.29 -10.17 -15.56
CA VAL A 604 -9.99 -11.43 -16.25
C VAL A 604 -10.16 -11.27 -17.76
N GLY A 605 -11.25 -10.63 -18.21
CA GLY A 605 -11.47 -10.37 -19.63
C GLY A 605 -10.41 -9.48 -20.30
N HIS A 606 -9.78 -8.56 -19.56
CA HIS A 606 -8.64 -7.79 -20.07
C HIS A 606 -7.36 -8.63 -20.14
N ILE A 607 -7.12 -9.51 -19.17
CA ILE A 607 -5.97 -10.43 -19.16
C ILE A 607 -6.07 -11.41 -20.33
N ILE A 608 -7.25 -12.03 -20.55
CA ILE A 608 -7.47 -12.96 -21.66
C ILE A 608 -7.22 -12.27 -23.01
N ARG A 609 -7.78 -11.08 -23.25
CA ARG A 609 -7.55 -10.33 -24.50
C ARG A 609 -6.06 -9.99 -24.72
N ALA A 610 -5.33 -9.68 -23.66
CA ALA A 610 -3.89 -9.44 -23.75
C ALA A 610 -3.11 -10.75 -23.99
N ALA A 611 -3.55 -11.86 -23.42
CA ALA A 611 -2.99 -13.19 -23.65
C ALA A 611 -3.24 -13.66 -25.10
N GLU A 612 -4.45 -13.48 -25.63
CA GLU A 612 -4.79 -13.73 -27.05
C GLU A 612 -3.92 -12.88 -27.99
N GLN A 613 -3.65 -11.62 -27.62
CA GLN A 613 -2.76 -10.76 -28.40
C GLN A 613 -1.32 -11.29 -28.39
N LEU A 614 -0.80 -11.71 -27.23
CA LEU A 614 0.52 -12.34 -27.14
C LEU A 614 0.59 -13.65 -27.94
N GLN A 615 -0.43 -14.50 -27.84
CA GLN A 615 -0.52 -15.75 -28.61
C GLN A 615 -0.50 -15.49 -30.11
N ARG A 616 -1.28 -14.52 -30.60
CA ARG A 616 -1.26 -14.14 -32.03
C ARG A 616 0.12 -13.74 -32.51
N VAL A 617 0.84 -12.93 -31.73
CA VAL A 617 2.20 -12.50 -32.07
C VAL A 617 3.16 -13.69 -32.10
N LEU A 618 3.07 -14.60 -31.11
CA LEU A 618 3.88 -15.83 -31.10
C LEU A 618 3.58 -16.71 -32.32
N VAL A 619 2.31 -17.02 -32.57
CA VAL A 619 1.86 -17.84 -33.71
C VAL A 619 2.34 -17.26 -35.04
N GLN A 620 2.35 -15.93 -35.19
CA GLN A 620 2.81 -15.28 -36.41
C GLN A 620 4.30 -15.53 -36.67
N VAL A 621 5.14 -15.60 -35.63
CA VAL A 621 6.57 -15.97 -35.77
C VAL A 621 6.72 -17.38 -36.33
N PHE A 622 5.97 -18.36 -35.79
CA PHE A 622 6.01 -19.74 -36.27
C PHE A 622 5.44 -19.88 -37.69
N ARG A 623 4.38 -19.13 -38.01
CA ARG A 623 3.81 -19.11 -39.37
C ARG A 623 4.82 -18.61 -40.40
N ASN A 624 5.56 -17.56 -40.07
CA ASN A 624 6.56 -16.96 -40.95
C ASN A 624 7.86 -17.79 -41.02
N ALA A 625 8.08 -18.73 -40.10
CA ALA A 625 9.37 -19.41 -39.95
C ALA A 625 9.84 -20.15 -41.20
N ALA A 626 8.93 -20.79 -41.95
CA ALA A 626 9.30 -21.54 -43.16
C ALA A 626 9.79 -20.64 -44.31
N ASP A 627 9.36 -19.38 -44.31
CA ASP A 627 9.66 -18.39 -45.35
C ASP A 627 10.84 -17.49 -44.98
N VAL A 628 11.36 -17.59 -43.76
CA VAL A 628 12.57 -16.90 -43.31
C VAL A 628 13.77 -17.78 -43.62
N ARG A 629 14.62 -17.31 -44.54
CA ARG A 629 15.81 -18.01 -45.04
C ARG A 629 17.05 -17.18 -44.72
N PRO A 630 17.75 -17.42 -43.59
CA PRO A 630 18.87 -16.58 -43.16
C PRO A 630 20.15 -16.70 -43.99
N GLY A 631 20.26 -17.72 -44.86
CA GLY A 631 21.47 -18.03 -45.61
C GLY A 631 22.42 -18.98 -44.85
N ALA A 632 23.29 -19.68 -45.58
CA ALA A 632 24.15 -20.71 -45.02
C ALA A 632 25.13 -20.20 -43.92
N PRO A 633 25.79 -19.03 -44.07
CA PRO A 633 26.70 -18.53 -43.02
C PRO A 633 25.98 -18.25 -41.69
N VAL A 634 24.78 -17.68 -41.75
CA VAL A 634 23.98 -17.39 -40.56
C VAL A 634 23.48 -18.68 -39.89
N LEU A 635 23.01 -19.65 -40.68
CA LEU A 635 22.59 -20.96 -40.15
C LEU A 635 23.74 -21.70 -39.47
N ALA A 636 24.94 -21.66 -40.07
CA ALA A 636 26.15 -22.22 -39.48
C ALA A 636 26.51 -21.54 -38.14
N ALA A 637 26.42 -20.21 -38.05
CA ALA A 637 26.66 -19.46 -36.82
C ALA A 637 25.61 -19.73 -35.73
N LEU A 638 24.39 -20.08 -36.12
CA LEU A 638 23.32 -20.49 -35.19
C LEU A 638 23.40 -21.97 -34.79
N HIS A 639 24.27 -22.76 -35.44
CA HIS A 639 24.38 -24.22 -35.26
C HIS A 639 23.05 -24.96 -35.52
N VAL A 640 22.34 -24.57 -36.58
CA VAL A 640 21.06 -25.19 -36.98
C VAL A 640 21.02 -25.43 -38.49
N ASP A 641 20.33 -26.48 -38.91
CA ASP A 641 20.17 -26.80 -40.34
C ASP A 641 19.14 -25.89 -41.02
N THR A 642 18.04 -25.61 -40.34
CA THR A 642 16.99 -24.70 -40.81
C THR A 642 16.47 -23.79 -39.71
N TRP A 643 15.92 -22.64 -40.09
CA TRP A 643 15.33 -21.70 -39.12
C TRP A 643 14.10 -22.27 -38.39
N PRO A 644 13.17 -22.99 -39.04
CA PRO A 644 12.09 -23.70 -38.34
C PRO A 644 12.58 -24.68 -37.26
N ASP A 645 13.67 -25.39 -37.51
CA ASP A 645 14.22 -26.36 -36.55
C ASP A 645 14.71 -25.67 -35.27
N ALA A 646 15.28 -24.47 -35.40
CA ALA A 646 15.70 -23.65 -34.26
C ALA A 646 14.52 -23.27 -33.35
N LEU A 647 13.38 -22.91 -33.94
CA LEU A 647 12.19 -22.51 -33.18
C LEU A 647 11.43 -23.70 -32.59
N GLY A 648 11.50 -24.86 -33.23
CA GLY A 648 10.73 -26.05 -32.86
C GLY A 648 9.24 -25.93 -33.20
N ARG A 649 8.42 -26.78 -32.58
CA ARG A 649 6.96 -26.79 -32.79
C ARG A 649 6.24 -25.96 -31.73
N PHE A 650 5.39 -25.04 -32.15
CA PHE A 650 4.55 -24.27 -31.22
C PHE A 650 3.52 -25.19 -30.54
N ALA A 651 3.54 -25.22 -29.21
CA ALA A 651 2.65 -26.05 -28.39
C ALA A 651 2.15 -25.26 -27.18
N LEU A 652 1.24 -24.31 -27.42
CA LEU A 652 0.54 -23.56 -26.39
C LEU A 652 -0.95 -23.53 -26.73
N ASP A 653 -1.79 -23.99 -25.80
CA ASP A 653 -3.25 -23.96 -25.96
C ASP A 653 -3.78 -22.53 -26.04
N ASP A 654 -4.98 -22.35 -26.59
CA ASP A 654 -5.63 -21.04 -26.61
C ASP A 654 -5.91 -20.53 -25.17
N PRO A 655 -5.75 -19.22 -24.91
CA PRO A 655 -5.95 -18.67 -23.58
C PRO A 655 -7.45 -18.51 -23.35
N VAL A 656 -8.02 -19.41 -22.57
CA VAL A 656 -9.43 -19.39 -22.17
C VAL A 656 -9.57 -19.25 -20.67
N ARG A 657 -10.75 -18.87 -20.20
CA ARG A 657 -10.99 -18.64 -18.77
C ARG A 657 -10.64 -19.85 -17.90
N SER A 658 -10.85 -21.07 -18.38
CA SER A 658 -10.62 -22.31 -17.63
C SER A 658 -9.14 -22.67 -17.47
N ASN A 659 -8.25 -22.22 -18.36
CA ASN A 659 -6.82 -22.58 -18.34
C ASN A 659 -5.87 -21.38 -18.10
N ILE A 660 -6.40 -20.16 -17.93
CA ILE A 660 -5.60 -18.92 -17.92
C ILE A 660 -4.42 -18.95 -16.94
N ASP A 661 -4.58 -19.48 -15.72
CA ASP A 661 -3.49 -19.55 -14.75
C ASP A 661 -2.35 -20.47 -15.20
N GLY A 662 -2.68 -21.60 -15.83
CA GLY A 662 -1.70 -22.52 -16.42
C GLY A 662 -1.04 -21.91 -17.65
N TRP A 663 -1.84 -21.28 -18.50
CA TRP A 663 -1.38 -20.58 -19.70
C TRP A 663 -0.38 -19.47 -19.36
N LEU A 664 -0.66 -18.65 -18.34
CA LEU A 664 0.22 -17.56 -17.92
C LEU A 664 1.59 -18.05 -17.43
N ARG A 665 1.62 -19.21 -16.74
CA ARG A 665 2.87 -19.85 -16.31
C ARG A 665 3.69 -20.35 -17.50
N ALA A 666 3.04 -20.97 -18.48
CA ALA A 666 3.70 -21.49 -19.68
C ALA A 666 4.12 -20.38 -20.67
N GLY A 667 3.29 -19.34 -20.82
CA GLY A 667 3.49 -18.28 -21.81
C GLY A 667 4.79 -17.50 -21.62
N SER A 668 5.21 -17.28 -20.37
CA SER A 668 6.51 -16.62 -20.09
C SER A 668 7.69 -17.43 -20.62
N GLY A 669 7.64 -18.76 -20.51
CA GLY A 669 8.66 -19.66 -21.05
C GLY A 669 8.72 -19.60 -22.57
N TRP A 670 7.57 -19.62 -23.24
CA TRP A 670 7.48 -19.45 -24.70
C TRP A 670 8.01 -18.10 -25.19
N VAL A 671 7.70 -17.02 -24.47
CA VAL A 671 8.25 -15.70 -24.79
C VAL A 671 9.78 -15.70 -24.71
N GLN A 672 10.34 -16.27 -23.64
CA GLN A 672 11.79 -16.34 -23.47
C GLN A 672 12.44 -17.20 -24.56
N HIS A 673 11.84 -18.34 -24.91
CA HIS A 673 12.29 -19.21 -25.99
C HIS A 673 12.29 -18.48 -27.34
N VAL A 674 11.16 -17.92 -27.76
CA VAL A 674 11.02 -17.27 -29.07
C VAL A 674 11.86 -16.00 -29.16
N ALA A 675 11.82 -15.12 -28.14
CA ALA A 675 12.62 -13.90 -28.13
C ALA A 675 14.13 -14.21 -28.07
N GLY A 676 14.53 -15.30 -27.41
CA GLY A 676 15.92 -15.78 -27.38
C GLY A 676 16.42 -16.16 -28.77
N HIS A 677 15.67 -16.99 -29.50
CA HIS A 677 16.02 -17.40 -30.86
C HIS A 677 16.01 -16.22 -31.83
N LEU A 678 15.01 -15.33 -31.77
CA LEU A 678 14.98 -14.12 -32.61
C LEU A 678 16.17 -13.20 -32.31
N SER A 679 16.56 -13.05 -31.04
CA SER A 679 17.76 -12.29 -30.69
C SER A 679 19.05 -12.97 -31.14
N ALA A 680 19.10 -14.30 -31.23
CA ALA A 680 20.24 -15.03 -31.79
C ALA A 680 20.32 -14.82 -33.30
N LEU A 681 19.20 -14.98 -34.02
CA LEU A 681 19.10 -14.72 -35.46
C LEU A 681 19.54 -13.29 -35.78
N ARG A 682 18.99 -12.29 -35.08
CA ARG A 682 19.36 -10.89 -35.25
C ARG A 682 20.86 -10.66 -35.13
N ARG A 683 21.50 -11.21 -34.08
CA ARG A 683 22.95 -11.03 -33.84
C ARG A 683 23.78 -11.72 -34.91
N ALA A 684 23.49 -12.99 -35.22
CA ALA A 684 24.22 -13.76 -36.22
C ALA A 684 24.11 -13.14 -37.62
N THR A 685 22.92 -12.67 -38.01
CA THR A 685 22.72 -11.97 -39.29
C THR A 685 23.41 -10.61 -39.31
N LEU A 686 23.39 -9.86 -38.20
CA LEU A 686 24.09 -8.58 -38.13
C LEU A 686 25.61 -8.75 -38.25
N ASP A 687 26.18 -9.77 -37.60
CA ASP A 687 27.60 -10.09 -37.74
C ASP A 687 27.96 -10.46 -39.17
N GLU A 688 27.15 -11.30 -39.82
CA GLU A 688 27.34 -11.66 -41.23
C GLU A 688 27.19 -10.45 -42.16
N LEU A 689 26.22 -9.57 -41.89
CA LEU A 689 26.02 -8.34 -42.66
C LEU A 689 27.26 -7.44 -42.58
N LEU A 690 27.83 -7.24 -41.40
CA LEU A 690 29.02 -6.41 -41.21
C LEU A 690 30.27 -7.02 -41.87
N ARG A 691 30.43 -8.35 -41.83
CA ARG A 691 31.51 -9.05 -42.54
C ARG A 691 31.36 -8.98 -44.05
N ALA A 692 30.16 -9.21 -44.56
CA ALA A 692 29.85 -9.10 -45.99
C ALA A 692 30.07 -7.67 -46.50
N GLU A 693 29.71 -6.66 -45.72
CA GLU A 693 30.00 -5.26 -46.02
C GLU A 693 31.50 -4.98 -46.11
N ALA A 694 32.31 -5.51 -45.18
CA ALA A 694 33.76 -5.37 -45.23
C ALA A 694 34.38 -6.03 -46.48
N VAL A 695 33.87 -7.21 -46.88
CA VAL A 695 34.30 -7.90 -48.11
C VAL A 695 33.96 -7.07 -49.34
N VAL A 696 32.73 -6.53 -49.42
CA VAL A 696 32.29 -5.68 -50.54
C VAL A 696 33.11 -4.38 -50.60
N ALA A 697 33.37 -3.74 -49.46
CA ALA A 697 34.18 -2.53 -49.39
C ALA A 697 35.62 -2.76 -49.88
N ALA A 698 36.23 -3.89 -49.49
CA ALA A 698 37.57 -4.27 -49.95
C ALA A 698 37.60 -4.57 -51.46
N ALA A 699 36.63 -5.32 -51.98
CA ALA A 699 36.51 -5.63 -53.40
C ALA A 699 36.24 -4.39 -54.27
N HIS A 700 35.50 -3.41 -53.75
CA HIS A 700 35.28 -2.13 -54.42
C HIS A 700 36.57 -1.28 -54.49
N ALA A 701 37.39 -1.31 -53.43
CA ALA A 701 38.61 -0.53 -53.35
C ALA A 701 39.75 -1.07 -54.25
N ASP A 702 39.82 -2.39 -54.47
CA ASP A 702 40.84 -3.03 -55.31
C ASP A 702 40.20 -3.82 -56.46
N SER A 703 40.07 -3.16 -57.62
CA SER A 703 39.51 -3.77 -58.83
C SER A 703 40.38 -4.90 -59.43
N CYS A 704 41.59 -5.12 -58.91
CA CYS A 704 42.49 -6.20 -59.34
C CYS A 704 42.44 -7.44 -58.44
N ALA A 705 41.71 -7.39 -57.31
CA ALA A 705 41.51 -8.54 -56.45
C ALA A 705 40.61 -9.60 -57.13
N PRO A 706 40.83 -10.91 -56.90
CA PRO A 706 39.99 -11.96 -57.46
C PRO A 706 38.54 -11.81 -56.97
N ALA A 707 37.58 -11.88 -57.89
CA ALA A 707 36.16 -11.77 -57.58
C ALA A 707 35.73 -12.93 -56.64
N MET A 708 35.42 -12.61 -55.38
CA MET A 708 34.81 -13.55 -54.46
C MET A 708 33.32 -13.69 -54.78
N ASP A 709 32.84 -14.92 -54.93
CA ASP A 709 31.41 -15.19 -55.13
C ASP A 709 30.62 -14.89 -53.85
N ALA A 710 29.45 -14.26 -54.01
CA ALA A 710 28.52 -14.04 -52.90
C ALA A 710 27.93 -15.38 -52.43
N PRO A 711 27.71 -15.58 -51.11
CA PRO A 711 27.09 -16.80 -50.61
C PRO A 711 25.70 -17.05 -51.20
N HIS A 712 25.41 -18.29 -51.58
CA HIS A 712 24.14 -18.70 -52.18
C HIS A 712 23.41 -19.75 -51.30
N PRO A 713 22.07 -19.71 -51.17
CA PRO A 713 21.16 -18.70 -51.72
C PRO A 713 21.19 -17.38 -50.93
N ALA A 714 20.80 -16.30 -51.60
CA ALA A 714 20.63 -14.99 -50.95
C ALA A 714 19.57 -15.08 -49.83
N PRO A 715 19.83 -14.48 -48.66
CA PRO A 715 18.88 -14.49 -47.56
C PRO A 715 17.57 -13.81 -47.93
N SER A 716 16.46 -14.27 -47.37
CA SER A 716 15.15 -13.71 -47.68
C SER A 716 14.14 -13.92 -46.55
N VAL A 717 13.12 -13.07 -46.54
CA VAL A 717 12.02 -13.05 -45.56
C VAL A 717 10.69 -13.02 -46.33
N PRO A 718 9.55 -13.33 -45.67
CA PRO A 718 8.24 -13.11 -46.25
C PRO A 718 8.06 -11.67 -46.76
N SER A 719 7.26 -11.51 -47.82
CA SER A 719 6.94 -10.19 -48.39
C SER A 719 6.18 -9.27 -47.42
N ALA A 720 5.50 -9.85 -46.42
CA ALA A 720 4.82 -9.12 -45.36
C ALA A 720 4.96 -9.82 -44.01
N TYR A 721 5.22 -9.03 -42.97
CA TYR A 721 5.24 -9.46 -41.57
C TYR A 721 4.92 -8.28 -40.66
N ASP A 722 4.54 -8.58 -39.41
CA ASP A 722 4.21 -7.56 -38.43
C ASP A 722 5.45 -6.72 -38.07
N THR A 723 5.31 -5.40 -38.16
CA THR A 723 6.36 -4.45 -37.78
C THR A 723 5.95 -3.61 -36.58
N LEU A 724 6.88 -3.47 -35.63
CA LEU A 724 6.76 -2.60 -34.48
C LEU A 724 7.87 -1.54 -34.51
N VAL A 725 7.56 -0.32 -34.95
CA VAL A 725 8.52 0.80 -35.04
C VAL A 725 8.75 1.39 -33.64
N VAL A 726 9.97 1.84 -33.36
CA VAL A 726 10.22 2.52 -32.07
C VAL A 726 9.28 3.72 -31.88
N GLY A 727 8.67 3.85 -30.71
CA GLY A 727 7.68 4.88 -30.38
C GLY A 727 6.23 4.46 -30.65
N THR A 728 6.01 3.29 -31.25
CA THR A 728 4.67 2.75 -31.53
C THR A 728 4.27 1.59 -30.62
N GLU A 729 5.06 1.33 -29.57
CA GLU A 729 4.83 0.28 -28.59
C GLU A 729 3.46 0.38 -27.90
N ARG A 730 2.81 -0.77 -27.65
CA ARG A 730 1.47 -0.84 -27.02
C ARG A 730 1.46 -0.19 -25.64
N MET A 731 2.59 -0.27 -24.94
CA MET A 731 2.79 0.29 -23.61
C MET A 731 2.74 1.83 -23.56
N LEU A 732 2.96 2.52 -24.68
CA LEU A 732 2.93 3.99 -24.75
C LEU A 732 1.51 4.55 -24.80
N HIS A 733 0.53 3.73 -25.21
CA HIS A 733 -0.86 4.10 -25.48
C HIS A 733 -1.83 3.64 -24.40
N VAL A 734 -1.32 3.25 -23.23
CA VAL A 734 -2.18 2.65 -22.20
C VAL A 734 -3.03 3.73 -21.55
N ASP A 735 -4.35 3.53 -21.56
CA ASP A 735 -5.34 4.43 -20.98
C ASP A 735 -4.96 4.89 -19.57
N LYS A 736 -5.18 6.19 -19.32
CA LYS A 736 -5.08 6.79 -17.98
C LYS A 736 -6.00 6.02 -17.03
N PRO A 737 -5.56 5.73 -15.80
CA PRO A 737 -6.39 4.99 -14.86
C PRO A 737 -7.70 5.75 -14.62
N THR A 738 -8.82 5.03 -14.71
CA THR A 738 -10.15 5.63 -14.53
C THR A 738 -10.30 6.19 -13.12
N PHE A 739 -11.25 7.11 -12.89
CA PHE A 739 -11.50 7.61 -11.53
C PHE A 739 -11.77 6.47 -10.54
N ARG A 740 -12.47 5.42 -10.96
CA ARG A 740 -12.75 4.24 -10.14
C ARG A 740 -11.47 3.47 -9.76
N GLU A 741 -10.54 3.29 -10.70
CA GLU A 741 -9.24 2.65 -10.44
C GLU A 741 -8.36 3.51 -9.52
N ARG A 742 -8.39 4.83 -9.73
CA ARG A 742 -7.69 5.77 -8.85
C ARG A 742 -8.30 5.83 -7.45
N PHE A 743 -9.63 5.70 -7.34
CA PHE A 743 -10.33 5.60 -6.06
C PHE A 743 -9.98 4.31 -5.33
N SER A 744 -9.97 3.16 -6.03
CA SER A 744 -9.63 1.87 -5.41
C SER A 744 -8.17 1.78 -4.96
N THR A 745 -7.24 2.34 -5.75
CA THR A 745 -5.79 2.38 -5.44
C THR A 745 -5.38 3.58 -4.58
N ALA A 746 -6.33 4.49 -4.28
CA ALA A 746 -6.08 5.80 -3.67
C ALA A 746 -4.97 6.60 -4.37
N ASN A 747 -4.94 6.53 -5.71
CA ASN A 747 -3.95 7.22 -6.53
C ASN A 747 -4.39 8.66 -6.87
N GLY A 748 -3.77 9.63 -6.19
CA GLY A 748 -4.04 11.06 -6.30
C GLY A 748 -4.84 11.62 -5.12
N VAL A 749 -4.73 12.93 -4.91
CA VAL A 749 -5.31 13.62 -3.73
C VAL A 749 -6.84 13.50 -3.70
N LEU A 750 -7.52 13.87 -4.79
CA LEU A 750 -8.99 13.83 -4.84
C LEU A 750 -9.58 12.41 -4.67
N PRO A 751 -9.14 11.38 -5.43
CA PRO A 751 -9.64 10.01 -5.23
C PRO A 751 -9.29 9.45 -3.85
N GLY A 752 -8.10 9.77 -3.32
CA GLY A 752 -7.67 9.38 -1.97
C GLY A 752 -8.55 9.99 -0.87
N LEU A 753 -8.83 11.29 -0.95
CA LEU A 753 -9.74 11.98 -0.01
C LEU A 753 -11.16 11.45 -0.09
N ALA A 754 -11.69 11.23 -1.30
CA ALA A 754 -13.02 10.65 -1.49
C ALA A 754 -13.11 9.26 -0.85
N ARG A 755 -12.10 8.40 -1.04
CA ARG A 755 -12.05 7.07 -0.42
C ARG A 755 -12.00 7.16 1.10
N ALA A 756 -11.17 8.07 1.63
CA ALA A 756 -11.06 8.29 3.07
C ALA A 756 -12.39 8.76 3.68
N ALA A 757 -13.09 9.69 3.03
CA ALA A 757 -14.39 10.19 3.49
C ALA A 757 -15.45 9.07 3.52
N VAL A 758 -15.54 8.24 2.47
CA VAL A 758 -16.47 7.10 2.43
C VAL A 758 -16.12 6.09 3.53
N ALA A 759 -14.85 5.76 3.69
CA ALA A 759 -14.40 4.82 4.71
C ALA A 759 -14.67 5.32 6.15
N LEU A 760 -14.39 6.61 6.41
CA LEU A 760 -14.72 7.26 7.68
C LEU A 760 -16.22 7.28 7.95
N GLY A 761 -17.05 7.51 6.93
CA GLY A 761 -18.51 7.42 7.06
C GLY A 761 -19.00 6.03 7.47
N ILE A 762 -18.43 4.97 6.87
CA ILE A 762 -18.78 3.58 7.19
C ILE A 762 -18.34 3.22 8.62
N VAL A 763 -17.08 3.48 8.98
CA VAL A 763 -16.56 3.16 10.32
C VAL A 763 -17.22 4.04 11.39
N GLY A 764 -17.45 5.32 11.11
CA GLY A 764 -18.17 6.24 11.99
C GLY A 764 -19.59 5.75 12.27
N SER A 765 -20.31 5.26 11.26
CA SER A 765 -21.64 4.66 11.44
C SER A 765 -21.61 3.43 12.34
N ALA A 766 -20.59 2.57 12.19
CA ALA A 766 -20.41 1.39 13.05
C ALA A 766 -20.08 1.78 14.50
N ILE A 767 -19.26 2.81 14.72
CA ILE A 767 -18.94 3.33 16.07
C ILE A 767 -20.20 3.92 16.72
N VAL A 768 -20.96 4.75 16.01
CA VAL A 768 -22.21 5.33 16.52
C VAL A 768 -23.22 4.24 16.86
N PHE A 769 -23.38 3.23 15.98
CA PHE A 769 -24.22 2.07 16.27
C PHE A 769 -23.75 1.34 17.55
N GLY A 770 -22.44 1.12 17.70
CA GLY A 770 -21.83 0.57 18.91
C GLY A 770 -22.15 1.36 20.19
N TRP A 771 -22.18 2.69 20.13
CA TRP A 771 -22.57 3.54 21.27
C TRP A 771 -24.06 3.52 21.62
N THR A 772 -24.92 3.19 20.66
CA THR A 772 -26.36 3.07 20.91
C THR A 772 -26.76 1.73 21.52
N GLN A 773 -25.87 0.73 21.46
CA GLN A 773 -26.10 -0.61 21.98
C GLN A 773 -26.09 -0.63 23.53
N GLY A 774 -27.10 -1.25 24.14
CA GLY A 774 -27.22 -1.39 25.61
C GLY A 774 -27.92 -0.25 26.35
N ARG A 775 -28.57 0.67 25.63
CA ARG A 775 -29.46 1.69 26.21
C ARG A 775 -30.85 1.10 26.47
N VAL A 776 -31.38 1.35 27.65
CA VAL A 776 -32.72 0.93 28.09
C VAL A 776 -33.54 2.18 28.35
N THR A 777 -34.80 2.17 27.92
CA THR A 777 -35.73 3.30 28.18
C THR A 777 -36.57 3.00 29.41
N VAL A 778 -36.52 3.88 30.41
CA VAL A 778 -37.38 3.83 31.60
C VAL A 778 -38.42 4.92 31.47
N SER A 779 -39.68 4.54 31.27
CA SER A 779 -40.81 5.45 31.25
C SER A 779 -41.30 5.67 32.68
N VAL A 780 -41.15 6.86 33.22
CA VAL A 780 -41.67 7.23 34.53
C VAL A 780 -43.06 7.83 34.37
N TYR A 781 -44.04 7.29 35.08
CA TYR A 781 -45.43 7.75 35.07
C TYR A 781 -45.90 8.14 36.47
N ASN A 782 -46.50 9.32 36.58
CA ASN A 782 -47.06 9.84 37.82
C ASN A 782 -48.59 9.66 37.88
N GLY A 783 -49.05 8.63 38.58
CA GLY A 783 -50.48 8.37 38.80
C GLY A 783 -51.11 9.15 39.96
N LEU A 784 -50.32 9.80 40.82
CA LEU A 784 -50.83 10.53 41.99
C LEU A 784 -51.46 11.87 41.59
N ALA A 785 -52.42 12.35 42.38
CA ALA A 785 -53.00 13.69 42.23
C ALA A 785 -52.05 14.82 42.69
N ARG A 786 -50.74 14.56 42.66
CA ARG A 786 -49.69 15.43 43.22
C ARG A 786 -48.47 15.46 42.32
N SER A 787 -47.79 16.61 42.25
CA SER A 787 -46.53 16.72 41.52
C SER A 787 -45.40 15.99 42.24
N VAL A 788 -44.64 15.19 41.49
CA VAL A 788 -43.54 14.36 42.01
C VAL A 788 -42.24 14.67 41.29
N SER A 789 -41.14 14.69 42.03
CA SER A 789 -39.80 14.66 41.48
C SER A 789 -39.18 13.29 41.65
N THR A 790 -38.85 12.66 40.52
CA THR A 790 -38.19 11.34 40.48
C THR A 790 -36.77 11.50 39.96
N THR A 791 -35.81 10.88 40.64
CA THR A 791 -34.44 10.74 40.17
C THR A 791 -34.23 9.31 39.69
N VAL A 792 -33.87 9.14 38.42
CA VAL A 792 -33.57 7.84 37.78
C VAL A 792 -32.11 7.87 37.32
N ASP A 793 -31.26 7.04 37.92
CA ASP A 793 -29.82 6.95 37.58
C ASP A 793 -29.11 8.32 37.57
N GLY A 794 -29.42 9.16 38.57
CA GLY A 794 -28.87 10.52 38.72
C GLY A 794 -29.58 11.61 37.90
N GLN A 795 -30.53 11.26 37.02
CA GLN A 795 -31.33 12.23 36.25
C GLN A 795 -32.62 12.56 36.98
N ARG A 796 -32.75 13.82 37.43
CA ARG A 796 -33.94 14.33 38.11
C ARG A 796 -34.99 14.81 37.08
N VAL A 797 -36.19 14.26 37.15
CA VAL A 797 -37.36 14.66 36.37
C VAL A 797 -38.48 15.12 37.31
N VAL A 798 -39.27 16.09 36.88
CA VAL A 798 -40.45 16.57 37.61
C VAL A 798 -41.69 16.27 36.78
N LEU A 799 -42.67 15.61 37.38
CA LEU A 799 -43.88 15.13 36.72
C LEU A 799 -45.11 15.74 37.40
N GLN A 800 -45.97 16.36 36.58
CA GLN A 800 -47.30 16.79 36.99
C GLN A 800 -48.22 15.57 37.20
N PRO A 801 -49.37 15.72 37.89
CA PRO A 801 -50.37 14.65 37.98
C PRO A 801 -50.76 14.12 36.59
N GLY A 802 -50.74 12.80 36.40
CA GLY A 802 -51.06 12.15 35.12
C GLY A 802 -50.01 12.31 34.01
N ALA A 803 -48.85 12.91 34.28
CA ALA A 803 -47.79 13.07 33.29
C ALA A 803 -46.84 11.86 33.26
N SER A 804 -46.19 11.66 32.10
CA SER A 804 -45.11 10.68 31.93
C SER A 804 -43.89 11.29 31.25
N VAL A 805 -42.72 10.68 31.46
CA VAL A 805 -41.46 11.04 30.77
C VAL A 805 -40.62 9.79 30.52
N ASN A 806 -39.91 9.77 29.38
CA ASN A 806 -38.96 8.72 29.06
C ASN A 806 -37.54 9.13 29.46
N VAL A 807 -36.89 8.32 30.29
CA VAL A 807 -35.51 8.48 30.71
C VAL A 807 -34.67 7.37 30.08
N ILE A 808 -33.56 7.71 29.43
CA ILE A 808 -32.67 6.73 28.81
C ILE A 808 -31.50 6.44 29.75
N VAL A 809 -31.34 5.18 30.12
CA VAL A 809 -30.30 4.69 31.06
C VAL A 809 -29.50 3.55 30.44
N HIS A 810 -28.34 3.23 31.02
CA HIS A 810 -27.54 2.08 30.60
C HIS A 810 -28.03 0.82 31.32
N GLY A 811 -28.40 -0.21 30.55
CA GLY A 811 -28.85 -1.50 31.11
C GLY A 811 -27.71 -2.37 31.64
N GLY A 812 -28.05 -3.45 32.35
CA GLY A 812 -27.07 -4.42 32.87
C GLY A 812 -26.59 -4.16 34.30
N ARG A 813 -27.23 -3.22 35.00
CA ARG A 813 -26.99 -2.93 36.42
C ARG A 813 -28.31 -2.55 37.08
N ASP A 814 -28.36 -2.71 38.40
CA ASP A 814 -29.45 -2.16 39.19
C ASP A 814 -29.29 -0.63 39.24
N ILE A 815 -30.39 0.09 39.02
CA ILE A 815 -30.41 1.56 39.12
C ILE A 815 -31.20 1.98 40.36
N ARG A 816 -30.67 2.97 41.08
CA ARG A 816 -31.39 3.58 42.19
C ARG A 816 -32.45 4.53 41.66
N ILE A 817 -33.70 4.31 42.06
CA ILE A 817 -34.82 5.21 41.79
C ILE A 817 -35.25 5.86 43.11
N VAL A 818 -35.41 7.17 43.11
CA VAL A 818 -35.84 7.96 44.27
C VAL A 818 -36.95 8.90 43.84
N SER A 819 -38.13 8.80 44.45
CA SER A 819 -39.28 9.68 44.21
C SER A 819 -39.64 10.45 45.46
N THR A 820 -39.82 11.76 45.29
CA THR A 820 -40.11 12.73 46.35
C THR A 820 -41.21 13.67 45.89
N ALA A 821 -42.15 14.03 46.76
CA ALA A 821 -43.09 15.11 46.49
C ALA A 821 -42.35 16.46 46.44
N LEU A 822 -42.91 17.45 45.74
CA LEU A 822 -42.24 18.76 45.58
C LEU A 822 -42.05 19.55 46.88
N ASP A 823 -42.80 19.23 47.93
CA ASP A 823 -42.66 19.83 49.25
C ASP A 823 -41.64 19.10 50.15
N GLY A 824 -40.96 18.07 49.62
CA GLY A 824 -39.89 17.34 50.31
C GLY A 824 -40.32 16.02 50.97
N GLU A 825 -41.60 15.62 50.89
CA GLU A 825 -42.04 14.33 51.43
C GLU A 825 -41.43 13.15 50.62
N PRO A 826 -40.74 12.19 51.25
CA PRO A 826 -40.24 11.01 50.55
C PRO A 826 -41.39 10.05 50.21
N ILE A 827 -41.53 9.70 48.94
CA ILE A 827 -42.56 8.76 48.47
C ILE A 827 -42.01 7.33 48.48
N GLU A 828 -40.92 7.09 47.75
CA GLU A 828 -40.25 5.79 47.71
C GLU A 828 -38.81 5.87 47.23
N SER A 829 -38.00 4.90 47.64
CA SER A 829 -36.63 4.71 47.15
C SER A 829 -36.31 3.23 47.07
N PHE A 830 -35.87 2.74 45.90
CA PHE A 830 -35.55 1.34 45.68
C PHE A 830 -34.52 1.15 44.56
N ASP A 831 -33.88 -0.01 44.52
CA ASP A 831 -33.00 -0.44 43.44
C ASP A 831 -33.81 -1.26 42.43
N ALA A 832 -33.83 -0.80 41.18
CA ALA A 832 -34.60 -1.40 40.11
C ALA A 832 -33.68 -2.20 39.18
N PRO A 833 -33.93 -3.50 38.98
CA PRO A 833 -33.09 -4.31 38.11
C PRO A 833 -33.35 -3.99 36.63
N LEU A 834 -32.32 -3.57 35.91
CA LEU A 834 -32.33 -3.46 34.45
C LEU A 834 -31.62 -4.67 33.84
N GLY A 835 -32.35 -5.78 33.70
CA GLY A 835 -31.87 -6.92 32.91
C GLY A 835 -31.77 -6.57 31.42
N TYR A 836 -30.98 -7.32 30.64
CA TYR A 836 -30.87 -7.08 29.19
C TYR A 836 -32.07 -7.66 28.41
N ARG A 837 -32.94 -8.46 29.05
CA ARG A 837 -34.13 -9.07 28.43
C ARG A 837 -35.17 -8.09 27.89
N HIS A 838 -35.26 -6.88 28.45
CA HIS A 838 -36.29 -5.90 28.05
C HIS A 838 -35.65 -4.55 27.75
N ALA A 839 -35.90 -4.01 26.55
CA ALA A 839 -35.39 -2.70 26.13
C ALA A 839 -36.15 -1.52 26.77
N ARG A 840 -37.31 -1.78 27.40
CA ARG A 840 -38.18 -0.77 28.00
C ARG A 840 -38.77 -1.25 29.34
N PHE A 841 -38.75 -0.35 30.32
CA PHE A 841 -39.38 -0.53 31.63
C PHE A 841 -40.30 0.64 31.93
N VAL A 842 -41.34 0.40 32.72
CA VAL A 842 -42.23 1.44 33.25
C VAL A 842 -42.10 1.47 34.76
N TYR A 843 -41.83 2.66 35.28
CA TYR A 843 -41.90 3.00 36.69
C TYR A 843 -43.16 3.82 36.95
N THR A 844 -44.14 3.22 37.63
CA THR A 844 -45.35 3.92 38.06
C THR A 844 -45.15 4.36 39.51
N VAL A 845 -45.13 5.67 39.75
CA VAL A 845 -44.88 6.24 41.07
C VAL A 845 -45.90 5.71 42.08
N ALA A 846 -45.41 5.15 43.18
CA ALA A 846 -46.15 4.52 44.27
C ALA A 846 -47.12 3.40 43.83
N GLY A 847 -46.97 2.87 42.61
CA GLY A 847 -47.97 1.96 42.02
C GLY A 847 -49.36 2.60 41.94
N ALA A 848 -49.44 3.92 41.76
CA ALA A 848 -50.69 4.68 41.88
C ALA A 848 -51.64 4.59 40.67
N ALA A 849 -51.42 3.67 39.72
CA ALA A 849 -52.33 3.51 38.59
C ALA A 849 -52.15 2.15 37.89
N PRO A 850 -53.23 1.49 37.44
CA PRO A 850 -53.14 0.42 36.47
C PRO A 850 -52.74 0.98 35.10
N LEU A 851 -52.09 0.16 34.26
CA LEU A 851 -51.77 0.56 32.88
C LEU A 851 -52.70 -0.11 31.89
N HIS A 852 -52.99 0.57 30.80
CA HIS A 852 -53.92 0.14 29.77
C HIS A 852 -53.15 -0.26 28.51
N LEU A 853 -53.14 -1.56 28.20
CA LEU A 853 -52.53 -2.12 27.01
C LEU A 853 -53.61 -2.36 25.95
N TRP A 854 -53.53 -1.64 24.84
CA TRP A 854 -54.46 -1.76 23.73
C TRP A 854 -53.72 -1.78 22.40
N THR A 855 -54.44 -2.15 21.34
CA THR A 855 -53.87 -2.27 20.00
C THR A 855 -54.58 -1.32 19.06
N ALA A 856 -53.84 -0.35 18.50
CA ALA A 856 -54.31 0.50 17.42
C ALA A 856 -54.38 -0.31 16.13
N VAL A 857 -55.53 -0.31 15.49
CA VAL A 857 -55.81 -1.05 14.25
C VAL A 857 -55.88 -0.09 13.09
N TYR A 858 -55.20 -0.43 12.00
CA TYR A 858 -55.25 0.30 10.74
C TYR A 858 -55.67 -0.67 9.64
N GLY A 859 -56.80 -0.42 8.97
CA GLY A 859 -57.33 -1.31 7.94
C GLY A 859 -58.14 -2.49 8.51
N ALA A 860 -58.30 -3.56 7.73
CA ALA A 860 -59.25 -4.65 8.00
C ALA A 860 -58.67 -5.79 8.88
N THR A 861 -57.98 -5.45 9.96
CA THR A 861 -57.35 -6.43 10.88
C THR A 861 -58.09 -6.44 12.22
N SER A 862 -58.26 -7.61 12.86
CA SER A 862 -58.80 -7.66 14.22
C SER A 862 -57.68 -7.49 15.26
N ALA A 863 -57.99 -6.79 16.35
CA ALA A 863 -57.11 -6.67 17.51
C ALA A 863 -57.65 -7.51 18.67
N PRO A 864 -56.76 -8.03 19.55
CA PRO A 864 -57.19 -8.57 20.83
C PRO A 864 -57.88 -7.48 21.68
N PRO A 865 -58.80 -7.86 22.59
CA PRO A 865 -59.45 -6.91 23.47
C PRO A 865 -58.41 -6.17 24.34
N PRO A 866 -58.65 -4.89 24.67
CA PRO A 866 -57.75 -4.13 25.53
C PRO A 866 -57.63 -4.78 26.91
N GLN A 867 -56.42 -4.81 27.44
CA GLN A 867 -56.09 -5.45 28.71
C GLN A 867 -55.57 -4.40 29.70
N TRP A 868 -56.09 -4.44 30.92
CA TRP A 868 -55.54 -3.66 32.03
C TRP A 868 -54.46 -4.47 32.76
N LEU A 869 -53.30 -3.86 32.93
CA LEU A 869 -52.17 -4.38 33.67
C LEU A 869 -52.24 -3.88 35.12
N ALA A 870 -51.98 -4.79 36.05
CA ALA A 870 -52.02 -4.49 37.48
C ALA A 870 -51.09 -3.31 37.85
N PRO A 871 -51.48 -2.47 38.83
CA PRO A 871 -50.71 -1.33 39.28
C PRO A 871 -49.44 -1.79 40.01
N ARG A 872 -48.36 -1.98 39.25
CA ARG A 872 -47.05 -2.37 39.77
C ARG A 872 -46.12 -1.17 39.77
N ARG A 873 -45.36 -1.03 40.86
CA ARG A 873 -44.26 -0.06 41.00
C ARG A 873 -43.30 -0.14 39.80
N TRP A 874 -42.85 -1.34 39.45
CA TRP A 874 -41.84 -1.56 38.42
C TRP A 874 -42.26 -2.76 37.56
N GLN A 875 -42.34 -2.56 36.25
CA GLN A 875 -42.67 -3.63 35.32
C GLN A 875 -42.02 -3.41 33.95
N ALA A 876 -41.70 -4.51 33.27
CA ALA A 876 -41.24 -4.45 31.89
C ALA A 876 -42.39 -4.06 30.94
N ALA A 877 -42.08 -3.31 29.89
CA ALA A 877 -43.05 -2.91 28.87
C ALA A 877 -42.69 -3.51 27.52
N SER A 878 -43.62 -4.24 26.92
CA SER A 878 -43.47 -4.88 25.60
C SER A 878 -44.20 -4.12 24.48
N ALA A 879 -44.79 -2.96 24.76
CA ALA A 879 -45.53 -2.18 23.77
C ALA A 879 -44.63 -1.29 22.89
N GLU A 880 -45.05 -1.13 21.62
CA GLU A 880 -44.36 -0.27 20.64
C GLU A 880 -44.45 1.22 21.01
N TYR A 881 -45.58 1.66 21.54
CA TYR A 881 -45.79 3.01 22.05
C TYR A 881 -46.10 2.94 23.54
N VAL A 882 -45.29 3.61 24.37
CA VAL A 882 -45.45 3.66 25.83
C VAL A 882 -45.64 5.11 26.22
N PHE A 883 -46.83 5.46 26.73
CA PHE A 883 -47.33 6.81 26.98
C PHE A 883 -47.13 7.78 25.80
N ALA A 884 -47.22 7.25 24.58
CA ALA A 884 -47.10 8.01 23.34
C ALA A 884 -48.28 7.67 22.43
N HIS A 885 -48.74 8.66 21.66
CA HIS A 885 -49.81 8.43 20.71
C HIS A 885 -49.29 7.60 19.52
N PRO A 886 -50.03 6.57 19.09
CA PRO A 886 -49.69 5.86 17.86
C PRO A 886 -49.94 6.80 16.65
N PRO A 887 -49.29 6.56 15.50
CA PRO A 887 -49.43 7.41 14.32
C PRO A 887 -50.88 7.49 13.85
N ALA A 888 -51.33 8.65 13.35
CA ALA A 888 -52.72 8.81 12.89
C ALA A 888 -53.06 7.97 11.64
N SER A 889 -52.05 7.64 10.82
CA SER A 889 -52.18 6.74 9.67
C SER A 889 -50.85 6.04 9.39
N ILE A 890 -50.90 4.88 8.72
CA ILE A 890 -49.72 4.11 8.32
C ILE A 890 -49.85 3.67 6.85
N ARG A 891 -48.72 3.52 6.16
CA ARG A 891 -48.64 2.87 4.85
C ARG A 891 -48.20 1.42 5.04
N THR A 892 -49.02 0.47 4.59
CA THR A 892 -48.72 -0.96 4.60
C THR A 892 -49.02 -1.57 3.23
N LYS A 893 -48.33 -2.66 2.87
CA LYS A 893 -48.59 -3.43 1.64
C LYS A 893 -49.73 -4.45 1.83
N ASP A 894 -50.05 -4.76 3.08
CA ASP A 894 -51.09 -5.73 3.46
C ASP A 894 -52.43 -5.02 3.72
N ALA A 895 -53.53 -5.79 3.81
CA ALA A 895 -54.89 -5.26 3.98
C ALA A 895 -55.14 -4.53 5.33
N GLY A 896 -54.18 -4.62 6.26
CA GLY A 896 -54.18 -3.88 7.53
C GLY A 896 -52.91 -4.14 8.34
N ALA A 897 -52.74 -3.40 9.43
CA ALA A 897 -51.64 -3.57 10.38
C ALA A 897 -52.06 -3.05 11.76
N THR A 898 -51.37 -3.52 12.79
CA THR A 898 -51.65 -3.20 14.20
C THR A 898 -50.42 -2.60 14.89
N ARG A 899 -50.65 -1.76 15.90
CA ARG A 899 -49.60 -1.21 16.78
C ARG A 899 -50.00 -1.31 18.23
N THR A 900 -49.12 -1.83 19.08
CA THR A 900 -49.40 -1.95 20.52
C THR A 900 -49.10 -0.65 21.26
N VAL A 901 -50.04 -0.22 22.11
CA VAL A 901 -49.96 1.01 22.89
C VAL A 901 -50.19 0.69 24.36
N LEU A 902 -49.29 1.17 25.20
CA LEU A 902 -49.39 1.09 26.66
C LEU A 902 -49.49 2.51 27.21
N ASP A 903 -50.63 2.87 27.79
CA ASP A 903 -50.85 4.17 28.44
C ASP A 903 -51.52 4.01 29.81
N ALA A 904 -51.96 5.11 30.42
CA ALA A 904 -52.66 5.09 31.69
C ALA A 904 -54.20 5.05 31.56
N GLY A 905 -54.72 4.97 30.32
CA GLY A 905 -56.13 5.19 30.01
C GLY A 905 -56.62 6.62 30.35
N ASN A 906 -57.92 6.85 30.19
CA ASN A 906 -58.55 8.08 30.67
C ASN A 906 -58.72 8.02 32.19
N VAL A 907 -58.44 9.12 32.89
CA VAL A 907 -58.62 9.24 34.35
C VAL A 907 -60.07 8.90 34.70
N ALA A 908 -60.27 7.72 35.29
CA ALA A 908 -61.57 7.22 35.70
C ALA A 908 -61.79 7.46 37.19
N ALA A 909 -63.06 7.42 37.62
CA ALA A 909 -63.39 7.47 39.04
C ALA A 909 -62.64 6.35 39.82
N PRO A 910 -62.24 6.59 41.07
CA PRO A 910 -61.47 5.63 41.89
C PRO A 910 -62.03 4.19 41.89
N GLU A 911 -63.35 4.04 41.93
CA GLU A 911 -64.02 2.73 41.86
C GLU A 911 -63.70 1.97 40.58
N THR A 912 -63.58 2.67 39.45
CA THR A 912 -63.24 2.10 38.14
C THR A 912 -61.78 1.65 38.10
N LEU A 913 -60.86 2.44 38.65
CA LEU A 913 -59.45 2.07 38.73
C LEU A 913 -59.24 0.83 39.62
N VAL A 914 -59.97 0.71 40.72
CA VAL A 914 -59.95 -0.50 41.58
C VAL A 914 -60.43 -1.73 40.83
N ARG A 915 -61.45 -1.60 39.96
CA ARG A 915 -61.91 -2.72 39.11
C ARG A 915 -60.86 -3.15 38.09
N TYR A 916 -60.08 -2.20 37.55
CA TYR A 916 -59.03 -2.46 36.57
C TYR A 916 -57.70 -2.91 37.17
N ALA A 917 -57.51 -2.76 38.49
CA ALA A 917 -56.29 -3.19 39.16
C ALA A 917 -56.06 -4.72 39.08
N GLY A 918 -57.13 -5.49 38.86
CA GLY A 918 -57.12 -6.93 38.63
C GLY A 918 -56.84 -7.77 39.89
N ASP A 919 -55.74 -7.48 40.58
CA ASP A 919 -55.33 -8.12 41.83
C ASP A 919 -55.78 -7.30 43.05
N ARG A 920 -56.36 -7.98 44.05
CA ARG A 920 -56.83 -7.37 45.29
C ARG A 920 -55.69 -6.75 46.10
N ALA A 921 -54.52 -7.38 46.13
CA ALA A 921 -53.37 -6.84 46.87
C ALA A 921 -52.82 -5.58 46.20
N ALA A 922 -52.66 -5.60 44.87
CA ALA A 922 -52.25 -4.44 44.08
C ALA A 922 -53.26 -3.27 44.17
N ALA A 923 -54.57 -3.57 44.16
CA ALA A 923 -55.62 -2.57 44.34
C ALA A 923 -55.56 -1.89 45.71
N VAL A 924 -55.35 -2.67 46.79
CA VAL A 924 -55.19 -2.14 48.15
C VAL A 924 -53.97 -1.22 48.23
N ALA A 925 -52.82 -1.64 47.69
CA ALA A 925 -51.61 -0.83 47.69
C ALA A 925 -51.80 0.50 46.94
N MET A 926 -52.42 0.48 45.76
CA MET A 926 -52.74 1.67 44.97
C MET A 926 -53.66 2.65 45.73
N VAL A 927 -54.75 2.13 46.32
CA VAL A 927 -55.71 2.94 47.08
C VAL A 927 -55.04 3.60 48.30
N LEU A 928 -54.21 2.86 49.04
CA LEU A 928 -53.47 3.41 50.17
C LEU A 928 -52.43 4.45 49.75
N SER A 929 -51.80 4.29 48.58
CA SER A 929 -50.90 5.30 48.01
C SER A 929 -51.62 6.62 47.72
N HIS A 930 -52.83 6.58 47.16
CA HIS A 930 -53.65 7.78 46.97
C HIS A 930 -54.07 8.42 48.29
N VAL A 931 -54.54 7.63 49.26
CA VAL A 931 -54.88 8.15 50.60
C VAL A 931 -53.68 8.85 51.24
N ARG A 932 -52.48 8.30 51.11
CA ARG A 932 -51.29 8.87 51.74
C ARG A 932 -50.78 10.11 51.02
N TYR A 933 -50.64 10.07 49.69
CA TYR A 933 -49.84 11.03 48.95
C TYR A 933 -50.62 12.01 48.09
N ASP A 934 -51.92 11.80 47.82
CA ASP A 934 -52.71 12.77 47.06
C ASP A 934 -52.85 14.09 47.82
N THR A 935 -52.92 15.21 47.09
CA THR A 935 -53.10 16.52 47.69
C THR A 935 -54.46 16.67 48.37
N SER A 936 -54.57 17.55 49.36
CA SER A 936 -55.81 17.81 50.10
C SER A 936 -56.94 18.41 49.26
N ASP A 937 -56.64 18.92 48.06
CA ASP A 937 -57.57 19.47 47.08
C ASP A 937 -57.91 18.48 45.94
N SER A 938 -57.39 17.25 45.99
CA SER A 938 -57.72 16.21 45.02
C SER A 938 -59.23 15.93 45.02
N PRO A 939 -59.92 16.03 43.85
CA PRO A 939 -61.37 15.88 43.77
C PRO A 939 -61.83 14.46 44.14
N TYR A 940 -60.94 13.47 44.00
CA TYR A 940 -61.21 12.05 44.26
C TYR A 940 -60.74 11.58 45.64
N LEU A 941 -60.12 12.45 46.45
CA LEU A 941 -59.66 12.09 47.79
C LEU A 941 -60.78 11.53 48.70
N PRO A 942 -62.01 12.09 48.72
CA PRO A 942 -63.11 11.52 49.51
C PRO A 942 -63.42 10.08 49.10
N ASP A 943 -63.45 9.81 47.80
CA ASP A 943 -63.75 8.49 47.25
C ASP A 943 -62.61 7.49 47.59
N TRP A 944 -61.35 7.92 47.54
CA TRP A 944 -60.21 7.11 47.97
C TRP A 944 -60.27 6.77 49.47
N LEU A 945 -60.65 7.72 50.32
CA LEU A 945 -60.80 7.50 51.77
C LEU A 945 -61.95 6.54 52.09
N ASP A 946 -63.06 6.65 51.38
CA ASP A 946 -64.21 5.77 51.57
C ASP A 946 -63.92 4.35 51.07
N LEU A 947 -63.24 4.20 49.93
CA LEU A 947 -62.78 2.90 49.43
C LEU A 947 -61.74 2.25 50.35
N ALA A 948 -60.83 3.04 50.92
CA ALA A 948 -59.75 2.53 51.76
C ALA A 948 -60.22 2.11 53.16
N ARG A 949 -61.34 2.63 53.67
CA ARG A 949 -61.80 2.42 55.06
C ARG A 949 -61.93 0.94 55.45
N ALA A 950 -62.29 0.09 54.50
CA ALA A 950 -62.44 -1.35 54.69
C ALA A 950 -61.18 -2.17 54.31
N MET A 951 -60.08 -1.51 53.95
CA MET A 951 -58.84 -2.15 53.48
C MET A 951 -57.80 -2.25 54.60
N PRO A 952 -57.04 -3.36 54.65
CA PRO A 952 -55.96 -3.52 55.64
C PRO A 952 -54.85 -2.48 55.40
N GLY A 953 -54.41 -1.81 56.46
CA GLY A 953 -53.37 -0.76 56.40
C GLY A 953 -53.91 0.67 56.29
N PHE A 954 -55.23 0.87 56.24
CA PHE A 954 -55.87 2.18 56.19
C PHE A 954 -55.48 3.08 57.36
N ASP A 955 -55.53 2.60 58.60
CA ASP A 955 -55.21 3.41 59.79
C ASP A 955 -53.78 3.95 59.74
N GLN A 956 -52.84 3.15 59.22
CA GLN A 956 -51.44 3.57 59.07
C GLN A 956 -51.27 4.60 57.95
N ALA A 957 -51.93 4.40 56.80
CA ALA A 957 -51.90 5.36 55.70
C ALA A 957 -52.58 6.69 56.06
N LEU A 958 -53.70 6.62 56.80
CA LEU A 958 -54.43 7.78 57.30
C LEU A 958 -53.62 8.52 58.37
N ALA A 959 -52.99 7.82 59.32
CA ALA A 959 -52.11 8.43 60.31
C ALA A 959 -50.92 9.16 59.66
N ALA A 960 -50.29 8.53 58.65
CA ALA A 960 -49.22 9.14 57.87
C ALA A 960 -49.71 10.38 57.10
N ARG A 961 -50.91 10.30 56.49
CA ARG A 961 -51.54 11.45 55.84
C ARG A 961 -51.78 12.59 56.81
N LEU A 962 -52.37 12.34 57.97
CA LEU A 962 -52.72 13.38 58.96
C LEU A 962 -51.49 14.01 59.61
N ALA A 963 -50.39 13.27 59.72
CA ALA A 963 -49.11 13.82 60.14
C ALA A 963 -48.56 14.84 59.14
N HIS A 964 -48.77 14.61 57.83
CA HIS A 964 -48.27 15.47 56.75
C HIS A 964 -49.25 16.59 56.35
N PHE A 965 -50.56 16.31 56.40
CA PHE A 965 -51.68 17.21 56.10
C PHE A 965 -52.58 17.38 57.34
N PRO A 966 -52.13 18.06 58.41
CA PRO A 966 -52.90 18.19 59.65
C PRO A 966 -54.25 18.91 59.47
N ALA A 967 -54.37 19.77 58.46
CA ALA A 967 -55.61 20.45 58.11
C ALA A 967 -56.72 19.49 57.60
N ASP A 968 -56.36 18.30 57.13
CA ASP A 968 -57.33 17.29 56.67
C ASP A 968 -58.08 16.67 57.85
N ALA A 969 -57.49 16.62 59.06
CA ALA A 969 -58.16 16.15 60.28
C ALA A 969 -59.43 16.96 60.58
N SER A 970 -59.32 18.29 60.48
CA SER A 970 -60.42 19.24 60.64
C SER A 970 -61.49 19.09 59.54
N LYS A 971 -61.09 18.92 58.28
CA LYS A 971 -62.01 18.72 57.15
C LYS A 971 -62.79 17.41 57.25
N MET A 972 -62.14 16.33 57.72
CA MET A 972 -62.77 15.02 57.89
C MET A 972 -63.74 14.97 59.09
N ARG A 973 -63.44 15.68 60.19
CA ARG A 973 -64.36 15.84 61.34
C ARG A 973 -65.62 16.65 60.97
N VAL A 974 -65.46 17.72 60.20
CA VAL A 974 -66.59 18.56 59.75
C VAL A 974 -67.55 17.73 58.87
N LYS A 975 -67.04 16.86 58.00
CA LYS A 975 -67.87 15.94 57.20
C LYS A 975 -68.60 14.89 58.05
N GLN A 976 -67.92 14.23 59.02
CA GLN A 976 -68.58 13.26 59.93
C GLN A 976 -69.72 13.90 60.75
N THR A 977 -69.56 15.14 61.19
CA THR A 977 -70.59 15.87 61.95
C THR A 977 -71.78 16.28 61.07
N THR A 978 -71.54 16.50 59.77
CA THR A 978 -72.59 16.86 58.79
C THR A 978 -73.36 15.62 58.29
N THR A 979 -72.73 14.44 58.22
CA THR A 979 -73.38 13.19 57.81
C THR A 979 -74.12 12.48 58.96
N ALA A 980 -73.71 12.69 60.22
CA ALA A 980 -74.42 12.18 61.40
C ALA A 980 -75.75 12.91 61.71
N GLY A 981 -75.99 14.09 61.11
CA GLY A 981 -77.20 14.89 61.31
C GLY A 981 -78.49 14.38 60.66
N LEU A 982 -78.49 13.22 60.00
CA LEU A 982 -79.68 12.67 59.30
C LEU A 982 -80.25 11.38 59.89
N THR A 983 -79.80 10.95 61.07
CA THR A 983 -80.40 9.81 61.79
C THR A 983 -80.52 10.06 63.29
N GLY A 984 -81.75 10.31 63.75
CA GLY A 984 -82.21 9.85 65.06
C GLY A 984 -82.04 10.79 66.26
N LYS A 985 -83.16 11.42 66.64
CA LYS A 985 -83.47 12.05 67.94
C LYS A 985 -82.92 11.31 69.17
N GLY A 986 -82.48 12.09 70.16
CA GLY A 986 -82.84 11.88 71.57
C GLY A 986 -81.68 12.01 72.58
N VAL A 987 -81.64 13.13 73.34
CA VAL A 987 -81.95 13.21 74.80
C VAL A 987 -80.69 13.11 75.70
N MET A 988 -80.19 14.27 76.17
CA MET A 988 -80.10 14.77 77.58
C MET A 988 -78.81 14.34 78.34
N THR A 989 -78.14 15.13 79.18
CA THR A 989 -78.53 15.98 80.35
C THR A 989 -77.36 16.95 80.66
N GLU A 990 -77.53 18.24 80.96
CA GLU A 990 -77.86 18.86 82.28
C GLU A 990 -76.89 18.44 83.41
N ASP A 991 -76.24 19.32 84.16
CA ASP A 991 -76.83 20.56 84.68
C ASP A 991 -75.80 21.54 85.29
N GLU A 992 -76.00 22.83 85.03
CA GLU A 992 -75.52 23.95 85.86
C GLU A 992 -76.69 24.40 86.76
N ARG A 993 -76.65 23.95 88.02
CA ARG A 993 -77.20 24.61 89.23
C ARG A 993 -78.53 25.37 89.12
N ALA A 994 -79.62 24.71 89.50
CA ALA A 994 -80.52 25.17 90.57
C ALA A 994 -81.37 24.02 91.16
N LYS A 995 -81.09 23.71 92.44
CA LYS A 995 -81.72 22.72 93.36
C LYS A 995 -81.47 21.24 93.11
#